data_AF-A0A973B413-F1
#
_entry.id   AF-A0A973B413-F1
#
_cell.length_a   1.000
_cell.length_b   1.000
_cell.length_c   1.000
_cell.angle_alpha   90.00
_cell.angle_beta   90.00
_cell.angle_gamma   90.00
#
_symmetry.space_group_name_H-M   'P 1'
#
loop_
_entity.id
_entity.type
_entity.pdbx_description
1 polymer ?
#
loop_
_entity_poly.entity_id
_entity_poly.type
_entity_poly.pdbx_seq_one_letter_code
_entity_poly.pdbx_strand_id
1 'polypeptide(L)'
;MRLKIRFLFLLFFGVGLLSNISTAQSDFVLQIGNKKISSSLFEKDYRRLLESDSIKSGNKQKFLSDYIDYQIKILAAEEAKIPSSPGFQDEYQSFRKELASPYLIDNDQLETLVREAYQRSKFEKQISQILVKLPVNPSAADTLLAFRKMDNIRKKLVAGEDFQGLATKVSEDEMSAQRGGLLGYVSILQTKYPLENAIYSLEKGQVSGIIRTETGYHMIKVLDIRPNQGKIRLAHILISVPVTAPTNLQVEAKNKIDQVQKYLAKGEDTFETICRNFSEDPYSKGRGGELRRWYSSSELSEELQDKLFGIQRLGDFTEPIRTNLGWQIFKLLDKKPLLTYEEMAEYLKQKVLTDADRSAIIKASFMKRVRQENKVLLNEANKKIALERFAQDRVGDEVYLNLPLFSIDQKSFSVKNFYAFIVDQQRKKIKALGYLPTISEQFWLDEFIDLYTLQVEEQHLEVKYPAFKDQMKEFYEGSLFSKITEREIFEPSLDSVRQQKYFTSNELKFTLPTRLEAKLLSADNPKTLSDALELLKSAPYPMNKRFPDLLFQFGQSQLTEASTKLLQELFILMAKNRDYVIEISGHHDANEIDSLAQGRINRVASYLNKKGIANTRIIEKLEGNLKSASKTDKTKNSRVSLKFYSQSMEDVVKRFNAIKPLSLIAEEGFFKRGENAILDSIPWEVGKKNFVKAGRYYFADVKNIEKERLKSFSEARSSIIRNLQADLEQKWLLNLKQSFPIIRQEDELTKIMQ
;
A
#
# COMPACT_ATOMS: atom_id res chain seq x y z
N MET A 1 -65.39 -21.91 -38.34
CA MET A 1 -64.02 -22.16 -37.83
C MET A 1 -63.24 -20.85 -37.93
N ARG A 2 -62.42 -20.50 -36.93
CA ARG A 2 -61.84 -19.15 -36.67
C ARG A 2 -61.37 -18.34 -37.91
N LEU A 3 -61.54 -17.00 -37.82
CA LEU A 3 -60.49 -15.96 -37.80
C LEU A 3 -60.70 -14.74 -38.74
N LYS A 4 -60.35 -13.57 -38.15
CA LYS A 4 -59.75 -12.33 -38.69
C LYS A 4 -60.62 -11.08 -38.99
N ILE A 5 -60.11 -10.00 -38.40
CA ILE A 5 -60.55 -8.60 -38.31
C ILE A 5 -59.91 -7.76 -39.43
N ARG A 6 -60.56 -6.67 -39.85
CA ARG A 6 -59.89 -5.39 -40.17
C ARG A 6 -60.83 -4.17 -40.10
N PHE A 7 -60.19 -3.04 -39.79
CA PHE A 7 -60.66 -1.69 -39.45
C PHE A 7 -60.33 -0.69 -40.58
N LEU A 8 -61.03 0.46 -40.63
CA LEU A 8 -60.52 1.84 -40.43
C LEU A 8 -61.26 2.89 -41.30
N PHE A 9 -61.54 4.05 -40.71
CA PHE A 9 -62.25 5.21 -41.28
C PHE A 9 -61.54 6.54 -40.94
N LEU A 10 -62.07 7.62 -41.52
CA LEU A 10 -61.46 8.88 -41.95
C LEU A 10 -62.01 10.14 -41.22
N LEU A 11 -61.17 11.19 -41.19
CA LEU A 11 -61.42 12.65 -41.32
C LEU A 11 -62.01 13.53 -40.17
N PHE A 12 -61.77 14.85 -40.30
CA PHE A 12 -61.45 15.86 -39.25
C PHE A 12 -62.29 17.17 -39.38
N PHE A 13 -62.24 18.00 -38.32
CA PHE A 13 -62.38 19.49 -38.20
C PHE A 13 -63.62 20.15 -37.51
N GLY A 14 -63.33 20.92 -36.44
CA GLY A 14 -64.21 21.90 -35.77
C GLY A 14 -63.59 22.44 -34.46
N VAL A 15 -63.34 23.77 -34.39
CA VAL A 15 -62.60 24.48 -33.33
C VAL A 15 -63.47 24.79 -32.10
N GLY A 16 -62.95 24.50 -30.91
CA GLY A 16 -63.43 24.98 -29.61
C GLY A 16 -62.25 25.13 -28.64
N LEU A 17 -62.03 26.35 -28.15
CA LEU A 17 -60.98 26.73 -27.20
C LEU A 17 -61.09 25.94 -25.89
N LEU A 18 -60.12 25.06 -25.63
CA LEU A 18 -59.71 24.68 -24.29
C LEU A 18 -58.23 25.03 -24.17
N SER A 19 -57.96 26.05 -23.37
CA SER A 19 -56.63 26.37 -22.87
C SER A 19 -56.11 25.19 -22.05
N ASN A 20 -55.34 24.30 -22.68
CA ASN A 20 -54.44 23.42 -21.97
C ASN A 20 -53.33 24.29 -21.38
N ILE A 21 -53.53 24.71 -20.13
CA ILE A 21 -52.45 25.15 -19.27
C ILE A 21 -51.57 23.91 -19.07
N SER A 22 -50.54 23.75 -19.89
CA SER A 22 -49.40 22.93 -19.51
C SER A 22 -48.81 23.59 -18.28
N THR A 23 -49.06 23.02 -17.10
CA THR A 23 -48.32 23.35 -15.89
C THR A 23 -46.85 23.15 -16.20
N ALA A 24 -46.10 24.26 -16.32
CA ALA A 24 -44.65 24.22 -16.38
C ALA A 24 -44.16 23.49 -15.13
N GLN A 25 -43.61 22.29 -15.32
CA GLN A 25 -42.97 21.55 -14.23
C GLN A 25 -41.84 22.44 -13.69
N SER A 26 -41.83 22.69 -12.38
CA SER A 26 -40.84 23.56 -11.77
C SER A 26 -39.44 23.00 -12.02
N ASP A 27 -38.50 23.82 -12.49
CA ASP A 27 -37.10 23.43 -12.78
C ASP A 27 -36.30 22.97 -11.53
N PHE A 28 -36.90 22.98 -10.34
CA PHE A 28 -36.27 22.66 -9.06
C PHE A 28 -37.22 21.89 -8.13
N VAL A 29 -36.64 20.98 -7.34
CA VAL A 29 -37.34 20.20 -6.30
C VAL A 29 -37.10 20.76 -4.89
N LEU A 30 -35.94 21.38 -4.68
CA LEU A 30 -35.55 22.07 -3.45
C LEU A 30 -34.91 23.41 -3.80
N GLN A 31 -35.24 24.46 -3.06
CA GLN A 31 -34.55 25.74 -3.10
C GLN A 31 -34.10 26.12 -1.69
N ILE A 32 -32.85 26.52 -1.55
CA ILE A 32 -32.21 26.93 -0.29
C ILE A 32 -31.57 28.29 -0.54
N GLY A 33 -32.16 29.35 0.00
CA GLY A 33 -31.77 30.73 -0.33
C GLY A 33 -31.87 30.98 -1.85
N ASN A 34 -30.75 31.31 -2.47
CA ASN A 34 -30.63 31.49 -3.92
C ASN A 34 -30.28 30.20 -4.70
N LYS A 35 -29.88 29.13 -4.00
CA LYS A 35 -29.48 27.85 -4.61
C LYS A 35 -30.71 27.01 -4.94
N LYS A 36 -30.90 26.67 -6.21
CA LYS A 36 -31.95 25.76 -6.69
C LYS A 36 -31.34 24.39 -7.02
N ILE A 37 -31.97 23.33 -6.53
CA ILE A 37 -31.58 21.94 -6.75
C ILE A 37 -32.63 21.31 -7.67
N SER A 38 -32.19 20.81 -8.84
CA SER A 38 -33.08 20.16 -9.81
C SER A 38 -33.52 18.78 -9.33
N SER A 39 -34.69 18.34 -9.82
CA SER A 39 -35.22 16.99 -9.57
C SER A 39 -34.23 15.90 -9.98
N SER A 40 -33.58 16.08 -11.13
CA SER A 40 -32.57 15.15 -11.66
C SER A 40 -31.33 15.01 -10.77
N LEU A 41 -30.87 16.12 -10.18
CA LEU A 41 -29.72 16.10 -9.28
C LEU A 41 -30.05 15.42 -7.97
N PHE A 42 -31.20 15.78 -7.37
CA PHE A 42 -31.66 15.17 -6.12
C PHE A 42 -31.90 13.67 -6.27
N GLU A 43 -32.53 13.24 -7.38
CA GLU A 43 -32.76 11.82 -7.67
C GLU A 43 -31.44 11.04 -7.81
N LYS A 44 -30.44 11.61 -8.50
CA LYS A 44 -29.11 11.00 -8.62
C LYS A 44 -28.47 10.76 -7.25
N ASP A 45 -28.48 11.78 -6.39
CA ASP A 45 -27.92 11.71 -5.04
C ASP A 45 -28.67 10.68 -4.18
N TYR A 46 -30.00 10.66 -4.26
CA TYR A 46 -30.86 9.74 -3.53
C TYR A 46 -30.66 8.28 -3.94
N ARG A 47 -30.65 7.98 -5.24
CA ARG A 47 -30.46 6.62 -5.78
C ARG A 47 -29.13 6.02 -5.38
N ARG A 48 -28.05 6.80 -5.45
CA ARG A 48 -26.70 6.36 -5.05
C ARG A 48 -26.67 5.85 -3.60
N LEU A 49 -27.37 6.54 -2.69
CA LEU A 49 -27.41 6.18 -1.27
C LEU A 49 -28.41 5.07 -0.94
N LEU A 50 -29.41 4.88 -1.80
CA LEU A 50 -30.30 3.71 -1.75
C LEU A 50 -29.54 2.44 -2.16
N GLU A 51 -28.72 2.51 -3.21
CA GLU A 51 -27.89 1.40 -3.70
C GLU A 51 -26.79 0.99 -2.71
N SER A 52 -26.35 1.90 -1.83
CA SER A 52 -25.36 1.63 -0.78
C SER A 52 -25.98 1.19 0.56
N ASP A 53 -27.25 0.75 0.58
CA ASP A 53 -28.03 0.34 1.76
C ASP A 53 -28.10 1.39 2.91
N SER A 54 -27.75 2.64 2.60
CA SER A 54 -27.67 3.74 3.57
C SER A 54 -29.05 4.34 3.82
N ILE A 55 -29.97 4.22 2.86
CA ILE A 55 -31.38 4.63 2.97
C ILE A 55 -32.27 3.38 3.02
N LYS A 56 -33.16 3.33 4.01
CA LYS A 56 -34.18 2.30 4.23
C LYS A 56 -35.56 2.95 4.32
N SER A 57 -36.62 2.18 4.15
CA SER A 57 -38.00 2.70 4.20
C SER A 57 -38.31 3.55 5.44
N GLY A 58 -37.70 3.22 6.60
CA GLY A 58 -37.88 3.95 7.86
C GLY A 58 -37.04 5.21 8.07
N ASN A 59 -36.06 5.54 7.21
CA ASN A 59 -35.18 6.70 7.41
C ASN A 59 -35.20 7.75 6.28
N LYS A 60 -36.10 7.61 5.29
CA LYS A 60 -36.20 8.51 4.12
C LYS A 60 -36.34 9.99 4.52
N GLN A 61 -37.15 10.30 5.53
CA GLN A 61 -37.33 11.68 6.01
C GLN A 61 -36.10 12.23 6.76
N LYS A 62 -35.39 11.37 7.48
CA LYS A 62 -34.12 11.73 8.12
C LYS A 62 -33.08 12.07 7.06
N PHE A 63 -32.99 11.27 5.99
CA PHE A 63 -32.13 11.57 4.86
C PHE A 63 -32.42 12.95 4.25
N LEU A 64 -33.68 13.27 3.96
CA LEU A 64 -34.04 14.57 3.38
C LEU A 64 -33.62 15.73 4.30
N SER A 65 -33.81 15.59 5.61
CA SER A 65 -33.33 16.57 6.59
C SER A 65 -31.81 16.71 6.56
N ASP A 66 -31.08 15.60 6.62
CA ASP A 66 -29.62 15.59 6.63
C ASP A 66 -29.05 16.16 5.30
N TYR A 67 -29.72 15.89 4.17
CA TYR A 67 -29.38 16.45 2.85
C TYR A 67 -29.56 17.97 2.81
N ILE A 68 -30.69 18.48 3.31
CA ILE A 68 -30.94 19.93 3.40
C ILE A 68 -29.90 20.59 4.31
N ASP A 69 -29.59 19.98 5.45
CA ASP A 69 -28.60 20.49 6.41
C ASP A 69 -27.20 20.54 5.79
N TYR A 70 -26.82 19.50 5.04
CA TYR A 70 -25.57 19.46 4.28
C TYR A 70 -25.50 20.59 3.23
N GLN A 71 -26.55 20.75 2.42
CA GLN A 71 -26.61 21.78 1.37
C GLN A 71 -26.59 23.20 1.95
N ILE A 72 -27.25 23.44 3.08
CA ILE A 72 -27.21 24.72 3.80
C ILE A 72 -25.79 25.04 4.28
N LYS A 73 -25.06 24.06 4.82
CA LYS A 73 -23.67 24.25 5.28
C LYS A 73 -22.73 24.59 4.12
N ILE A 74 -22.91 23.96 2.96
CA ILE A 74 -22.16 24.32 1.75
C ILE A 74 -22.42 25.77 1.36
N LEU A 75 -23.69 26.19 1.32
CA LEU A 75 -24.05 27.57 1.00
C LEU A 75 -23.43 28.58 1.99
N ALA A 76 -23.40 28.24 3.28
CA ALA A 76 -22.72 29.03 4.30
C ALA A 76 -21.20 29.13 4.06
N ALA A 77 -20.56 28.04 3.58
CA ALA A 77 -19.15 28.04 3.21
C ALA A 77 -18.86 28.96 2.00
N GLU A 78 -19.75 28.96 1.01
CA GLU A 78 -19.68 29.82 -0.18
C GLU A 78 -19.83 31.30 0.20
N GLU A 79 -20.83 31.66 1.00
CA GLU A 79 -21.01 33.04 1.49
C GLU A 79 -19.84 33.52 2.35
N ALA A 80 -19.24 32.62 3.11
CA ALA A 80 -18.04 32.90 3.89
C ALA A 80 -16.76 32.99 3.06
N LYS A 81 -16.85 32.91 1.72
CA LYS A 81 -15.76 33.03 0.75
C LYS A 81 -14.62 32.03 0.97
N ILE A 82 -14.92 30.87 1.58
CA ILE A 82 -13.97 29.76 1.71
C ILE A 82 -13.44 29.32 0.34
N PRO A 83 -14.28 29.19 -0.72
CA PRO A 83 -13.77 28.84 -2.05
C PRO A 83 -12.69 29.79 -2.56
N SER A 84 -12.77 31.09 -2.25
CA SER A 84 -11.81 32.10 -2.71
C SER A 84 -10.54 32.16 -1.84
N SER A 85 -10.46 31.39 -0.77
CA SER A 85 -9.27 31.38 0.10
C SER A 85 -8.07 30.72 -0.60
N PRO A 86 -6.84 31.23 -0.41
CA PRO A 86 -5.64 30.63 -1.03
C PRO A 86 -5.48 29.15 -0.70
N GLY A 87 -5.66 28.76 0.57
CA GLY A 87 -5.53 27.37 1.00
C GLY A 87 -6.56 26.42 0.36
N PHE A 88 -7.79 26.89 0.09
CA PHE A 88 -8.77 26.08 -0.65
C PHE A 88 -8.39 25.99 -2.14
N GLN A 89 -7.98 27.10 -2.76
CA GLN A 89 -7.59 27.10 -4.17
C GLN A 89 -6.39 26.19 -4.43
N ASP A 90 -5.38 26.21 -3.56
CA ASP A 90 -4.20 25.34 -3.69
C ASP A 90 -4.59 23.85 -3.60
N GLU A 91 -5.45 23.49 -2.63
CA GLU A 91 -5.96 22.14 -2.45
C GLU A 91 -6.79 21.68 -3.67
N TYR A 92 -7.69 22.55 -4.14
CA TYR A 92 -8.57 22.30 -5.29
C TYR A 92 -7.78 22.12 -6.58
N GLN A 93 -6.80 22.99 -6.86
CA GLN A 93 -5.97 22.88 -8.06
C GLN A 93 -5.05 21.65 -8.01
N SER A 94 -4.53 21.30 -6.83
CA SER A 94 -3.70 20.11 -6.65
C SER A 94 -4.50 18.84 -6.91
N PHE A 95 -5.69 18.72 -6.32
CA PHE A 95 -6.61 17.61 -6.56
C PHE A 95 -7.01 17.52 -8.05
N ARG A 96 -7.38 18.66 -8.65
CA ARG A 96 -7.74 18.73 -10.08
C ARG A 96 -6.62 18.20 -10.97
N LYS A 97 -5.37 18.59 -10.69
CA LYS A 97 -4.20 18.16 -11.47
C LYS A 97 -3.95 16.66 -11.36
N GLU A 98 -4.07 16.10 -10.16
CA GLU A 98 -3.92 14.66 -9.94
C GLU A 98 -5.04 13.87 -10.67
N LEU A 99 -6.28 14.33 -10.51
CA LEU A 99 -7.44 13.73 -11.15
C LEU A 99 -7.38 13.80 -12.68
N ALA A 100 -6.76 14.84 -13.24
CA ALA A 100 -6.67 15.06 -14.68
C ALA A 100 -5.71 14.08 -15.36
N SER A 101 -4.67 13.62 -14.66
CA SER A 101 -3.61 12.75 -15.21
C SER A 101 -4.10 11.59 -16.10
N PRO A 102 -5.05 10.73 -15.67
CA PRO A 102 -5.56 9.64 -16.50
C PRO A 102 -6.39 10.08 -17.72
N TYR A 103 -6.88 11.32 -17.76
CA TYR A 103 -7.63 11.89 -18.89
C TYR A 103 -6.72 12.58 -19.92
N LEU A 104 -5.46 12.86 -19.54
CA LEU A 104 -4.47 13.55 -20.38
C LEU A 104 -3.50 12.59 -21.07
N ILE A 105 -3.92 11.35 -21.26
CA ILE A 105 -3.19 10.32 -21.98
C ILE A 105 -4.12 9.56 -22.93
N ASP A 106 -3.53 8.87 -23.89
CA ASP A 106 -4.25 7.95 -24.77
C ASP A 106 -4.35 6.58 -24.09
N ASN A 107 -5.49 6.34 -23.43
CA ASN A 107 -5.73 5.08 -22.72
C ASN A 107 -5.84 3.88 -23.67
N ASP A 108 -6.31 4.08 -24.90
CA ASP A 108 -6.42 2.99 -25.89
C ASP A 108 -5.04 2.57 -26.40
N GLN A 109 -4.18 3.56 -26.68
CA GLN A 109 -2.78 3.31 -27.02
C GLN A 109 -2.01 2.68 -25.86
N LEU A 110 -2.27 3.11 -24.63
CA LEU A 110 -1.70 2.50 -23.43
C LEU A 110 -2.11 1.02 -23.30
N GLU A 111 -3.40 0.71 -23.38
CA GLU A 111 -3.89 -0.68 -23.31
C GLU A 111 -3.34 -1.54 -24.45
N THR A 112 -3.17 -0.97 -25.65
CA THR A 112 -2.52 -1.66 -26.78
C THR A 112 -1.09 -2.08 -26.43
N LEU A 113 -0.30 -1.16 -25.87
CA LEU A 113 1.09 -1.44 -25.47
C LEU A 113 1.18 -2.39 -24.27
N VAL A 114 0.24 -2.32 -23.33
CA VAL A 114 0.16 -3.25 -22.19
C VAL A 114 -0.16 -4.67 -22.66
N ARG A 115 -1.12 -4.82 -23.57
CA ARG A 115 -1.45 -6.11 -24.18
C ARG A 115 -0.29 -6.66 -25.00
N GLU A 116 0.38 -5.81 -25.77
CA GLU A 116 1.58 -6.19 -26.50
C GLU A 116 2.66 -6.72 -25.56
N ALA A 117 2.98 -5.97 -24.49
CA ALA A 117 3.97 -6.38 -23.49
C ALA A 117 3.59 -7.74 -22.86
N TYR A 118 2.31 -7.96 -22.57
CA TYR A 118 1.85 -9.25 -22.06
C TYR A 118 1.99 -10.38 -23.09
N GLN A 119 1.60 -10.18 -24.35
CA GLN A 119 1.74 -11.22 -25.38
C GLN A 119 3.21 -11.61 -25.59
N ARG A 120 4.09 -10.61 -25.64
CA ARG A 120 5.53 -10.83 -25.75
C ARG A 120 6.10 -11.52 -24.50
N SER A 121 5.55 -11.24 -23.32
CA SER A 121 5.99 -11.87 -22.06
C SER A 121 5.86 -13.40 -22.04
N LYS A 122 5.01 -13.97 -22.91
CA LYS A 122 4.79 -15.43 -23.00
C LYS A 122 5.99 -16.19 -23.52
N PHE A 123 6.96 -15.51 -24.12
CA PHE A 123 8.15 -16.11 -24.68
C PHE A 123 9.41 -15.40 -24.18
N GLU A 124 10.53 -16.12 -24.24
CA GLU A 124 11.87 -15.59 -24.04
C GLU A 124 12.67 -15.88 -25.31
N LYS A 125 13.55 -14.95 -25.71
CA LYS A 125 14.42 -15.12 -26.88
C LYS A 125 15.87 -15.08 -26.47
N GLN A 126 16.64 -16.08 -26.87
CA GLN A 126 18.09 -16.07 -26.70
C GLN A 126 18.69 -15.20 -27.80
N ILE A 127 19.51 -14.22 -27.43
CA ILE A 127 20.04 -13.26 -28.40
C ILE A 127 21.56 -13.07 -28.29
N SER A 128 22.15 -12.70 -29.42
CA SER A 128 23.48 -12.08 -29.48
C SER A 128 23.37 -10.65 -30.04
N GLN A 129 24.23 -9.74 -29.59
CA GLN A 129 24.28 -8.37 -30.05
C GLN A 129 25.64 -7.91 -30.57
N ILE A 130 25.62 -6.93 -31.47
CA ILE A 130 26.76 -6.09 -31.83
C ILE A 130 26.37 -4.65 -31.52
N LEU A 131 27.19 -3.96 -30.72
CA LEU A 131 27.01 -2.56 -30.33
C LEU A 131 28.12 -1.69 -30.90
N VAL A 132 27.75 -0.55 -31.47
CA VAL A 132 28.64 0.60 -31.67
C VAL A 132 28.12 1.75 -30.81
N LYS A 133 28.87 2.11 -29.77
CA LYS A 133 28.48 3.08 -28.74
C LYS A 133 28.39 4.50 -29.30
N LEU A 134 27.52 5.30 -28.70
CA LEU A 134 27.50 6.75 -28.84
C LEU A 134 27.92 7.40 -27.51
N PRO A 135 28.57 8.58 -27.55
CA PRO A 135 28.76 9.38 -26.35
C PRO A 135 27.41 9.88 -25.82
N VAL A 136 27.37 10.31 -24.56
CA VAL A 136 26.13 10.73 -23.85
C VAL A 136 25.39 11.88 -24.55
N ASN A 137 26.12 12.73 -25.29
CA ASN A 137 25.55 13.80 -26.10
C ASN A 137 26.22 13.82 -27.49
N PRO A 138 25.82 12.93 -28.40
CA PRO A 138 26.50 12.77 -29.67
C PRO A 138 26.19 13.93 -30.60
N SER A 139 27.23 14.51 -31.21
CA SER A 139 27.06 15.42 -32.33
C SER A 139 26.49 14.68 -33.55
N ALA A 140 26.03 15.44 -34.55
CA ALA A 140 25.64 14.87 -35.84
C ALA A 140 26.80 14.09 -36.49
N ALA A 141 28.04 14.54 -36.30
CA ALA A 141 29.24 13.86 -36.79
C ALA A 141 29.48 12.52 -36.07
N ASP A 142 29.36 12.49 -34.74
CA ASP A 142 29.51 11.25 -33.94
C ASP A 142 28.47 10.21 -34.34
N THR A 143 27.22 10.68 -34.49
CA THR A 143 26.10 9.88 -34.95
C THR A 143 26.34 9.27 -36.33
N LEU A 144 26.80 10.07 -37.29
CA LEU A 144 27.06 9.60 -38.65
C LEU A 144 28.24 8.62 -38.70
N LEU A 145 29.30 8.87 -37.92
CA LEU A 145 30.47 8.00 -37.83
C LEU A 145 30.09 6.62 -37.26
N ALA A 146 29.37 6.59 -36.15
CA ALA A 146 28.88 5.36 -35.54
C ALA A 146 27.95 4.59 -36.47
N PHE A 147 27.04 5.28 -37.19
CA PHE A 147 26.18 4.66 -38.18
C PHE A 147 26.96 4.01 -39.32
N ARG A 148 27.94 4.72 -39.90
CA ARG A 148 28.79 4.18 -40.98
C ARG A 148 29.58 2.95 -40.52
N LYS A 149 30.06 2.96 -39.28
CA LYS A 149 30.72 1.80 -38.68
C LYS A 149 29.76 0.61 -38.60
N MET A 150 28.54 0.80 -38.09
CA MET A 150 27.54 -0.26 -38.02
C MET A 150 27.07 -0.74 -39.41
N ASP A 151 26.92 0.16 -40.38
CA ASP A 151 26.53 -0.22 -41.75
C ASP A 151 27.61 -1.06 -42.46
N ASN A 152 28.89 -0.80 -42.19
CA ASN A 152 29.97 -1.68 -42.67
C ASN A 152 29.85 -3.09 -42.07
N ILE A 153 29.60 -3.20 -40.76
CA ILE A 153 29.37 -4.49 -40.09
C ILE A 153 28.16 -5.22 -40.71
N ARG A 154 27.06 -4.50 -40.96
CA ARG A 154 25.89 -5.06 -41.65
C ARG A 154 26.23 -5.60 -43.03
N LYS A 155 27.01 -4.87 -43.84
CA LYS A 155 27.43 -5.32 -45.18
C LYS A 155 28.22 -6.63 -45.12
N LYS A 156 29.09 -6.78 -44.13
CA LYS A 156 29.84 -8.01 -43.88
C LYS A 156 28.92 -9.19 -43.50
N LEU A 157 27.95 -8.95 -42.64
CA LEU A 157 26.94 -9.96 -42.28
C LEU A 157 26.11 -10.40 -43.50
N VAL A 158 25.69 -9.44 -44.34
CA VAL A 158 24.96 -9.73 -45.58
C VAL A 158 25.83 -10.51 -46.59
N ALA A 159 27.15 -10.26 -46.60
CA ALA A 159 28.11 -10.99 -47.41
C ALA A 159 28.41 -12.41 -46.87
N GLY A 160 27.80 -12.83 -45.76
CA GLY A 160 27.93 -14.17 -45.20
C GLY A 160 28.98 -14.33 -44.10
N GLU A 161 29.59 -13.24 -43.61
CA GLU A 161 30.45 -13.32 -42.43
C GLU A 161 29.64 -13.74 -41.19
N ASP A 162 30.25 -14.55 -40.31
CA ASP A 162 29.60 -15.04 -39.11
C ASP A 162 29.38 -13.93 -38.07
N PHE A 163 28.18 -13.92 -37.47
CA PHE A 163 27.76 -12.91 -36.49
C PHE A 163 28.58 -12.99 -35.21
N GLN A 164 28.85 -14.19 -34.71
CA GLN A 164 29.58 -14.39 -33.47
C GLN A 164 31.03 -13.88 -33.62
N GLY A 165 31.67 -14.24 -34.74
CA GLY A 165 33.02 -13.79 -35.09
C GLY A 165 33.13 -12.27 -35.25
N LEU A 166 32.13 -11.63 -35.88
CA LEU A 166 32.09 -10.17 -35.96
C LEU A 166 31.87 -9.53 -34.59
N ALA A 167 30.92 -10.03 -33.80
CA ALA A 167 30.68 -9.51 -32.46
C ALA A 167 31.95 -9.52 -31.59
N THR A 168 32.74 -10.58 -31.63
CA THR A 168 34.01 -10.65 -30.89
C THR A 168 35.06 -9.66 -31.39
N LYS A 169 35.10 -9.38 -32.69
CA LYS A 169 36.12 -8.51 -33.28
C LYS A 169 35.78 -7.02 -33.15
N VAL A 170 34.51 -6.64 -33.25
CA VAL A 170 34.12 -5.24 -33.49
C VAL A 170 33.06 -4.69 -32.54
N SER A 171 32.39 -5.52 -31.74
CA SER A 171 31.39 -5.02 -30.79
C SER A 171 32.06 -4.24 -29.67
N GLU A 172 31.48 -3.10 -29.32
CA GLU A 172 31.92 -2.24 -28.22
C GLU A 172 31.17 -2.56 -26.91
N ASP A 173 30.31 -3.59 -26.91
CA ASP A 173 29.77 -4.19 -25.68
C ASP A 173 30.78 -5.18 -25.10
N GLU A 174 31.67 -4.67 -24.25
CA GLU A 174 32.79 -5.41 -23.66
C GLU A 174 32.39 -6.72 -22.95
N MET A 175 31.20 -6.76 -22.34
CA MET A 175 30.73 -7.91 -21.56
C MET A 175 30.26 -9.08 -22.44
N SER A 176 29.69 -8.80 -23.61
CA SER A 176 29.15 -9.83 -24.51
C SER A 176 30.08 -10.11 -25.69
N ALA A 177 30.90 -9.15 -26.12
CA ALA A 177 31.80 -9.28 -27.27
C ALA A 177 32.69 -10.53 -27.18
N GLN A 178 33.32 -10.78 -26.02
CA GLN A 178 34.17 -11.95 -25.81
C GLN A 178 33.43 -13.29 -25.95
N ARG A 179 32.10 -13.29 -25.76
CA ARG A 179 31.21 -14.43 -25.96
C ARG A 179 30.43 -14.33 -27.28
N GLY A 180 30.96 -13.56 -28.23
CA GLY A 180 30.37 -13.37 -29.55
C GLY A 180 29.01 -12.68 -29.52
N GLY A 181 28.88 -11.71 -28.62
CA GLY A 181 27.68 -10.91 -28.44
C GLY A 181 26.60 -11.55 -27.58
N LEU A 182 26.82 -12.77 -27.05
CA LEU A 182 25.78 -13.54 -26.37
C LEU A 182 25.29 -12.87 -25.08
N LEU A 183 23.99 -12.60 -25.01
CA LEU A 183 23.31 -12.06 -23.82
C LEU A 183 22.46 -13.10 -23.08
N GLY A 184 22.23 -14.27 -23.68
CA GLY A 184 21.31 -15.28 -23.15
C GLY A 184 19.85 -14.96 -23.49
N TYR A 185 18.93 -15.60 -22.78
CA TYR A 185 17.50 -15.37 -22.89
C TYR A 185 17.11 -14.04 -22.27
N VAL A 186 16.46 -13.20 -23.07
CA VAL A 186 15.85 -11.94 -22.64
C VAL A 186 14.33 -12.02 -22.73
N SER A 187 13.67 -11.28 -21.86
CA SER A 187 12.22 -11.11 -21.86
C SER A 187 11.84 -9.64 -22.05
N ILE A 188 10.55 -9.34 -22.00
CA ILE A 188 9.99 -7.99 -22.14
C ILE A 188 10.48 -7.04 -21.05
N LEU A 189 10.46 -5.74 -21.34
CA LEU A 189 10.75 -4.64 -20.39
C LEU A 189 12.16 -4.67 -19.79
N GLN A 190 13.09 -5.41 -20.39
CA GLN A 190 14.50 -5.48 -19.97
C GLN A 190 15.45 -4.73 -20.88
N THR A 191 15.02 -4.50 -22.12
CA THR A 191 15.74 -3.72 -23.12
C THR A 191 14.94 -2.48 -23.46
N LYS A 192 15.61 -1.49 -24.07
CA LYS A 192 14.93 -0.32 -24.64
C LYS A 192 13.90 -0.75 -25.68
N TYR A 193 12.79 -0.03 -25.80
CA TYR A 193 11.66 -0.45 -26.61
C TYR A 193 12.01 -0.68 -28.10
N PRO A 194 12.85 0.15 -28.76
CA PRO A 194 13.29 -0.12 -30.13
C PRO A 194 14.04 -1.47 -30.28
N LEU A 195 14.86 -1.82 -29.28
CA LEU A 195 15.58 -3.08 -29.25
C LEU A 195 14.61 -4.25 -29.03
N GLU A 196 13.66 -4.09 -28.11
CA GLU A 196 12.62 -5.08 -27.85
C GLU A 196 11.78 -5.37 -29.10
N ASN A 197 11.34 -4.33 -29.82
CA ASN A 197 10.59 -4.49 -31.08
C ASN A 197 11.37 -5.31 -32.12
N ALA A 198 12.67 -5.04 -32.25
CA ALA A 198 13.52 -5.82 -33.14
C ALA A 198 13.66 -7.28 -32.69
N ILE A 199 13.90 -7.52 -31.40
CA ILE A 199 13.99 -8.88 -30.85
C ILE A 199 12.71 -9.66 -31.12
N TYR A 200 11.55 -9.08 -30.82
CA TYR A 200 10.27 -9.79 -30.90
C TYR A 200 9.74 -9.93 -32.34
N SER A 201 10.18 -9.10 -33.28
CA SER A 201 9.86 -9.24 -34.71
C SER A 201 10.70 -10.30 -35.44
N LEU A 202 11.85 -10.70 -34.90
CA LEU A 202 12.73 -11.69 -35.53
C LEU A 202 12.35 -13.14 -35.20
N GLU A 203 12.47 -14.02 -36.18
CA GLU A 203 12.40 -15.46 -35.99
C GLU A 203 13.78 -16.05 -35.61
N LYS A 204 13.80 -17.32 -35.19
CA LYS A 204 15.03 -18.04 -34.85
C LYS A 204 16.00 -18.02 -36.03
N GLY A 205 17.24 -17.63 -35.76
CA GLY A 205 18.34 -17.54 -36.74
C GLY A 205 18.44 -16.19 -37.46
N GLN A 206 17.42 -15.33 -37.40
CA GLN A 206 17.41 -14.07 -38.12
C GLN A 206 18.25 -12.98 -37.43
N VAL A 207 18.72 -12.03 -38.24
CA VAL A 207 19.49 -10.85 -37.82
C VAL A 207 18.67 -9.58 -38.08
N SER A 208 18.67 -8.64 -37.14
CA SER A 208 17.96 -7.37 -37.26
C SER A 208 18.58 -6.44 -38.31
N GLY A 209 17.82 -5.41 -38.68
CA GLY A 209 18.40 -4.18 -39.21
C GLY A 209 19.23 -3.41 -38.17
N ILE A 210 19.72 -2.23 -38.56
CA ILE A 210 20.42 -1.32 -37.64
C ILE A 210 19.39 -0.64 -36.75
N ILE A 211 19.55 -0.78 -35.43
CA ILE A 211 18.64 -0.22 -34.43
C ILE A 211 19.38 0.91 -33.71
N ARG A 212 18.77 2.10 -33.65
CA ARG A 212 19.34 3.22 -32.87
C ARG A 212 18.69 3.28 -31.49
N THR A 213 19.52 3.45 -30.47
CA THR A 213 19.10 3.79 -29.10
C THR A 213 19.96 4.94 -28.58
N GLU A 214 19.69 5.39 -27.36
CA GLU A 214 20.52 6.40 -26.66
C GLU A 214 21.98 5.95 -26.45
N THR A 215 22.23 4.64 -26.35
CA THR A 215 23.57 4.10 -26.09
C THR A 215 24.38 3.86 -27.36
N GLY A 216 23.75 3.86 -28.54
CA GLY A 216 24.45 3.54 -29.77
C GLY A 216 23.59 2.96 -30.87
N TYR A 217 24.28 2.34 -31.82
CA TYR A 217 23.69 1.51 -32.85
C TYR A 217 23.86 0.04 -32.51
N HIS A 218 22.81 -0.73 -32.69
CA HIS A 218 22.71 -2.14 -32.31
C HIS A 218 22.32 -2.98 -33.53
N MET A 219 22.87 -4.20 -33.59
CA MET A 219 22.35 -5.29 -34.41
C MET A 219 22.20 -6.52 -33.53
N ILE A 220 21.12 -7.28 -33.73
CA ILE A 220 20.76 -8.42 -32.90
C ILE A 220 20.58 -9.64 -33.77
N LYS A 221 21.00 -10.81 -33.28
CA LYS A 221 20.65 -12.11 -33.83
C LYS A 221 19.85 -12.90 -32.81
N VAL A 222 18.71 -13.45 -33.21
CA VAL A 222 17.95 -14.40 -32.39
C VAL A 222 18.52 -15.80 -32.59
N LEU A 223 18.99 -16.41 -31.52
CA LEU A 223 19.57 -17.76 -31.53
C LEU A 223 18.54 -18.83 -31.21
N ASP A 224 17.64 -18.55 -30.27
CA ASP A 224 16.59 -19.47 -29.88
C ASP A 224 15.35 -18.75 -29.33
N ILE A 225 14.21 -19.44 -29.32
CA ILE A 225 12.93 -18.94 -28.81
C ILE A 225 12.28 -20.04 -27.99
N ARG A 226 11.85 -19.71 -26.78
CA ARG A 226 11.16 -20.66 -25.89
C ARG A 226 9.99 -20.02 -25.13
N PRO A 227 9.03 -20.82 -24.61
CA PRO A 227 8.01 -20.33 -23.69
C PRO A 227 8.63 -19.77 -22.39
N ASN A 228 7.99 -18.75 -21.83
CA ASN A 228 8.39 -18.17 -20.55
C ASN A 228 8.28 -19.21 -19.43
N GLN A 229 9.37 -19.41 -18.69
CA GLN A 229 9.47 -20.46 -17.68
C GLN A 229 9.00 -20.01 -16.27
N GLY A 230 8.46 -18.79 -16.18
CA GLY A 230 7.96 -18.18 -14.96
C GLY A 230 9.08 -17.67 -14.06
N LYS A 231 8.90 -17.78 -12.75
CA LYS A 231 9.89 -17.38 -11.75
C LYS A 231 10.23 -18.51 -10.80
N ILE A 232 11.48 -18.55 -10.35
CA ILE A 232 11.98 -19.50 -9.36
C ILE A 232 12.45 -18.78 -8.10
N ARG A 233 12.32 -19.45 -6.96
CA ARG A 233 12.92 -19.05 -5.68
C ARG A 233 13.99 -20.06 -5.32
N LEU A 234 15.14 -19.57 -4.88
CA LEU A 234 16.35 -20.37 -4.74
C LEU A 234 16.95 -20.22 -3.33
N ALA A 235 17.66 -21.26 -2.90
CA ALA A 235 18.70 -21.14 -1.87
C ALA A 235 20.06 -21.42 -2.51
N HIS A 236 21.14 -20.93 -1.91
CA HIS A 236 22.49 -21.22 -2.37
C HIS A 236 23.50 -21.48 -1.26
N ILE A 237 24.58 -22.17 -1.62
CA ILE A 237 25.82 -22.27 -0.85
C ILE A 237 26.90 -21.65 -1.72
N LEU A 238 27.55 -20.59 -1.22
CA LEU A 238 28.61 -19.88 -1.93
C LEU A 238 29.95 -20.19 -1.26
N ILE A 239 30.96 -20.59 -2.05
CA ILE A 239 32.37 -20.51 -1.68
C ILE A 239 32.97 -19.37 -2.51
N SER A 240 33.33 -18.28 -1.83
CA SER A 240 33.66 -17.01 -2.46
C SER A 240 35.07 -17.04 -3.05
N VAL A 241 35.18 -16.79 -4.35
CA VAL A 241 36.48 -16.61 -5.01
C VAL A 241 36.30 -15.80 -6.30
N PRO A 242 36.90 -14.60 -6.42
CA PRO A 242 36.78 -13.81 -7.63
C PRO A 242 37.47 -14.50 -8.81
N VAL A 243 37.04 -14.21 -10.03
CA VAL A 243 37.60 -14.81 -11.27
C VAL A 243 39.07 -14.45 -11.46
N THR A 244 39.51 -13.32 -10.91
CA THR A 244 40.88 -12.82 -10.97
C THR A 244 41.80 -13.35 -9.86
N ALA A 245 41.31 -14.24 -8.99
CA ALA A 245 42.11 -14.77 -7.89
C ALA A 245 43.28 -15.64 -8.40
N PRO A 246 44.41 -15.71 -7.67
CA PRO A 246 45.48 -16.67 -7.92
C PRO A 246 44.98 -18.12 -8.06
N THR A 247 45.59 -18.89 -8.96
CA THR A 247 45.17 -20.26 -9.30
C THR A 247 45.04 -21.18 -8.08
N ASN A 248 45.96 -21.05 -7.10
CA ASN A 248 45.90 -21.84 -5.87
C ASN A 248 44.61 -21.60 -5.06
N LEU A 249 44.15 -20.35 -4.96
CA LEU A 249 42.90 -20.03 -4.27
C LEU A 249 41.67 -20.52 -5.04
N GLN A 250 41.72 -20.48 -6.37
CA GLN A 250 40.64 -21.04 -7.21
C GLN A 250 40.51 -22.56 -7.04
N VAL A 251 41.64 -23.27 -6.97
CA VAL A 251 41.68 -24.71 -6.72
C VAL A 251 41.18 -25.03 -5.31
N GLU A 252 41.58 -24.26 -4.30
CA GLU A 252 41.11 -24.45 -2.92
C GLU A 252 39.59 -24.27 -2.82
N ALA A 253 39.05 -23.21 -3.41
CA ALA A 253 37.61 -22.96 -3.43
C ALA A 253 36.84 -24.06 -4.17
N LYS A 254 37.38 -24.59 -5.27
CA LYS A 254 36.81 -25.73 -5.99
C LYS A 254 36.80 -26.99 -5.11
N ASN A 255 37.90 -27.30 -4.43
CA ASN A 255 37.96 -28.44 -3.51
C ASN A 255 36.94 -28.32 -2.37
N LYS A 256 36.75 -27.11 -1.83
CA LYS A 256 35.75 -26.84 -0.79
C LYS A 256 34.32 -27.07 -1.29
N ILE A 257 33.94 -26.55 -2.46
CA ILE A 257 32.58 -26.75 -2.98
C ILE A 257 32.33 -28.22 -3.36
N ASP A 258 33.35 -28.94 -3.83
CA ASP A 258 33.25 -30.37 -4.14
C ASP A 258 33.05 -31.20 -2.87
N GLN A 259 33.66 -30.77 -1.75
CA GLN A 259 33.41 -31.35 -0.45
C GLN A 259 31.98 -31.08 0.03
N VAL A 260 31.47 -29.86 -0.14
CA VAL A 260 30.07 -29.50 0.15
C VAL A 260 29.12 -30.39 -0.66
N GLN A 261 29.39 -30.59 -1.95
CA GLN A 261 28.58 -31.45 -2.80
C GLN A 261 28.55 -32.90 -2.29
N LYS A 262 29.69 -33.45 -1.86
CA LYS A 262 29.76 -34.79 -1.27
C LYS A 262 28.90 -34.90 0.00
N TYR A 263 28.88 -33.88 0.85
CA TYR A 263 28.01 -33.87 2.03
C TYR A 263 26.54 -33.83 1.64
N LEU A 264 26.17 -33.02 0.65
CA LEU A 264 24.80 -32.97 0.13
C LEU A 264 24.36 -34.32 -0.48
N ALA A 265 25.25 -34.99 -1.21
CA ALA A 265 24.96 -36.29 -1.84
C ALA A 265 24.79 -37.44 -0.83
N LYS A 266 25.44 -37.36 0.33
CA LYS A 266 25.27 -38.35 1.41
C LYS A 266 23.90 -38.27 2.09
N GLY A 267 23.28 -37.08 2.12
CA GLY A 267 21.95 -36.87 2.70
C GLY A 267 21.87 -36.97 4.24
N GLU A 268 23.00 -36.98 4.94
CA GLU A 268 23.06 -37.05 6.42
C GLU A 268 22.65 -35.73 7.09
N ASP A 269 22.90 -34.59 6.43
CA ASP A 269 22.56 -33.23 6.87
C ASP A 269 21.65 -32.52 5.88
N THR A 270 20.85 -31.57 6.38
CA THR A 270 20.02 -30.71 5.52
C THR A 270 20.86 -29.69 4.74
N PHE A 271 20.38 -29.28 3.56
CA PHE A 271 21.00 -28.20 2.78
C PHE A 271 21.23 -26.94 3.61
N GLU A 272 20.27 -26.60 4.47
CA GLU A 272 20.28 -25.42 5.33
C GLU A 272 21.38 -25.52 6.40
N THR A 273 21.58 -26.70 6.98
CA THR A 273 22.69 -26.97 7.93
C THR A 273 24.04 -26.87 7.23
N ILE A 274 24.19 -27.51 6.07
CA ILE A 274 25.44 -27.47 5.29
C ILE A 274 25.72 -26.03 4.85
N CYS A 275 24.70 -25.28 4.41
CA CYS A 275 24.85 -23.86 4.08
C CYS A 275 25.35 -23.04 5.27
N ARG A 276 24.77 -23.22 6.47
CA ARG A 276 25.20 -22.50 7.68
C ARG A 276 26.64 -22.80 8.07
N ASN A 277 27.16 -23.97 7.74
CA ASN A 277 28.52 -24.36 8.08
C ASN A 277 29.52 -23.89 7.01
N PHE A 278 29.20 -24.09 5.73
CA PHE A 278 30.15 -23.94 4.63
C PHE A 278 29.96 -22.70 3.77
N SER A 279 28.76 -22.12 3.69
CA SER A 279 28.53 -20.94 2.85
C SER A 279 29.29 -19.73 3.40
N GLU A 280 29.83 -18.94 2.49
CA GLU A 280 30.56 -17.70 2.74
C GLU A 280 29.75 -16.46 2.38
N ASP A 281 28.47 -16.62 1.95
CA ASP A 281 27.57 -15.49 1.73
C ASP A 281 26.97 -14.98 3.06
N PRO A 282 27.36 -13.79 3.55
CA PRO A 282 26.88 -13.27 4.83
C PRO A 282 25.37 -12.98 4.83
N TYR A 283 24.74 -12.74 3.68
CA TYR A 283 23.34 -12.30 3.60
C TYR A 283 22.33 -13.46 3.63
N SER A 284 22.74 -14.65 3.19
CA SER A 284 21.85 -15.82 3.13
C SER A 284 22.26 -16.96 4.08
N LYS A 285 23.54 -17.07 4.47
CA LYS A 285 24.06 -18.15 5.33
C LYS A 285 23.22 -18.39 6.58
N GLY A 286 22.91 -17.33 7.33
CA GLY A 286 22.11 -17.43 8.57
C GLY A 286 20.70 -17.98 8.38
N ARG A 287 20.17 -17.91 7.15
CA ARG A 287 18.83 -18.38 6.76
C ARG A 287 18.89 -19.63 5.87
N GLY A 288 19.96 -20.43 5.99
CA GLY A 288 20.10 -21.67 5.23
C GLY A 288 20.28 -21.46 3.73
N GLY A 289 20.79 -20.28 3.33
CA GLY A 289 21.10 -19.98 1.93
C GLY A 289 19.96 -19.34 1.15
N GLU A 290 18.80 -19.11 1.77
CA GLU A 290 17.62 -18.59 1.09
C GLU A 290 17.84 -17.18 0.47
N LEU A 291 17.65 -17.11 -0.85
CA LEU A 291 17.56 -15.85 -1.60
C LEU A 291 16.12 -15.34 -1.56
N ARG A 292 15.92 -14.13 -1.03
CA ARG A 292 14.58 -13.55 -0.79
C ARG A 292 13.82 -13.21 -2.07
N ARG A 293 14.53 -13.06 -3.18
CA ARG A 293 13.99 -12.60 -4.46
C ARG A 293 13.52 -13.80 -5.30
N TRP A 294 12.46 -13.57 -6.07
CA TRP A 294 12.07 -14.42 -7.17
C TRP A 294 12.83 -14.03 -8.43
N TYR A 295 13.45 -15.00 -9.09
CA TYR A 295 14.24 -14.79 -10.29
C TYR A 295 13.46 -15.27 -11.51
N SER A 296 13.37 -14.42 -12.53
CA SER A 296 13.10 -14.82 -13.91
C SER A 296 14.39 -15.24 -14.59
N SER A 297 14.32 -16.03 -15.67
CA SER A 297 15.52 -16.53 -16.34
C SER A 297 16.41 -15.38 -16.81
N SER A 298 15.81 -14.42 -17.47
CA SER A 298 16.47 -13.23 -17.97
C SER A 298 17.10 -12.27 -16.94
N GLU A 299 16.83 -12.44 -15.63
CA GLU A 299 17.55 -11.71 -14.57
C GLU A 299 18.84 -12.42 -14.12
N LEU A 300 19.06 -13.65 -14.58
CA LEU A 300 20.25 -14.45 -14.30
C LEU A 300 21.29 -14.28 -15.39
N SER A 301 22.57 -14.47 -15.03
CA SER A 301 23.63 -14.61 -16.03
C SER A 301 23.34 -15.78 -16.94
N GLU A 302 23.70 -15.65 -18.22
CA GLU A 302 23.41 -16.65 -19.26
C GLU A 302 23.83 -18.08 -18.84
N GLU A 303 25.00 -18.24 -18.22
CA GLU A 303 25.50 -19.53 -17.70
C GLU A 303 24.61 -20.21 -16.64
N LEU A 304 23.75 -19.45 -15.97
CA LEU A 304 22.83 -19.92 -14.92
C LEU A 304 21.43 -20.21 -15.43
N GLN A 305 21.02 -19.60 -16.54
CA GLN A 305 19.62 -19.62 -17.00
C GLN A 305 19.08 -21.04 -17.14
N ASP A 306 19.68 -21.83 -18.02
CA ASP A 306 19.23 -23.20 -18.30
C ASP A 306 19.50 -24.15 -17.13
N LYS A 307 20.62 -23.94 -16.41
CA LYS A 307 21.00 -24.78 -15.26
C LYS A 307 20.01 -24.66 -14.11
N LEU A 308 19.54 -23.44 -13.81
CA LEU A 308 18.64 -23.18 -12.68
C LEU A 308 17.18 -23.44 -13.05
N PHE A 309 16.75 -23.09 -14.27
CA PHE A 309 15.38 -23.35 -14.72
C PHE A 309 15.13 -24.79 -15.16
N GLY A 310 16.20 -25.55 -15.44
CA GLY A 310 16.18 -26.98 -15.71
C GLY A 310 15.92 -27.87 -14.47
N ILE A 311 16.00 -27.32 -13.25
CA ILE A 311 15.69 -28.06 -12.02
C ILE A 311 14.19 -28.37 -11.98
N GLN A 312 13.82 -29.66 -11.92
CA GLN A 312 12.43 -30.09 -12.05
C GLN A 312 11.69 -30.18 -10.71
N ARG A 313 12.31 -30.70 -9.66
CA ARG A 313 11.63 -30.95 -8.37
C ARG A 313 12.06 -29.95 -7.31
N LEU A 314 11.12 -29.53 -6.47
CA LEU A 314 11.40 -28.71 -5.31
C LEU A 314 12.33 -29.47 -4.36
N GLY A 315 13.37 -28.79 -3.90
CA GLY A 315 14.40 -29.36 -3.03
C GLY A 315 15.62 -29.93 -3.78
N ASP A 316 15.51 -30.19 -5.08
CA ASP A 316 16.67 -30.59 -5.89
C ASP A 316 17.68 -29.43 -5.98
N PHE A 317 18.95 -29.77 -6.09
CA PHE A 317 20.06 -28.82 -6.15
C PHE A 317 21.00 -29.11 -7.32
N THR A 318 21.76 -28.10 -7.74
CA THR A 318 22.69 -28.19 -8.86
C THR A 318 24.01 -28.86 -8.47
N GLU A 319 24.74 -29.31 -9.47
CA GLU A 319 26.20 -29.46 -9.37
C GLU A 319 26.87 -28.10 -9.05
N PRO A 320 28.11 -28.07 -8.55
CA PRO A 320 28.85 -26.81 -8.35
C PRO A 320 28.97 -26.00 -9.65
N ILE A 321 28.46 -24.77 -9.64
CA ILE A 321 28.53 -23.84 -10.77
C ILE A 321 29.52 -22.73 -10.46
N ARG A 322 30.43 -22.46 -11.41
CA ARG A 322 31.31 -21.30 -11.35
C ARG A 322 30.53 -20.05 -11.76
N THR A 323 30.58 -19.01 -10.94
CA THR A 323 30.03 -17.67 -11.22
C THR A 323 31.08 -16.59 -10.97
N ASN A 324 30.77 -15.32 -11.20
CA ASN A 324 31.65 -14.21 -10.87
C ASN A 324 31.94 -14.06 -9.36
N LEU A 325 31.06 -14.57 -8.49
CA LEU A 325 31.21 -14.50 -7.02
C LEU A 325 32.07 -15.62 -6.45
N GLY A 326 32.14 -16.76 -7.14
CA GLY A 326 32.73 -17.96 -6.55
C GLY A 326 32.21 -19.23 -7.18
N TRP A 327 32.26 -20.30 -6.39
CA TRP A 327 31.55 -21.53 -6.69
C TRP A 327 30.25 -21.59 -5.90
N GLN A 328 29.15 -21.92 -6.58
CA GLN A 328 27.83 -21.95 -5.99
C GLN A 328 27.10 -23.26 -6.28
N ILE A 329 26.40 -23.77 -5.27
CA ILE A 329 25.37 -24.81 -5.44
C ILE A 329 24.02 -24.15 -5.15
N PHE A 330 23.07 -24.29 -6.07
CA PHE A 330 21.73 -23.73 -5.93
C PHE A 330 20.71 -24.83 -5.66
N LYS A 331 19.76 -24.57 -4.76
CA LYS A 331 18.61 -25.44 -4.46
C LYS A 331 17.33 -24.75 -4.88
N LEU A 332 16.47 -25.46 -5.61
CA LEU A 332 15.14 -24.96 -5.97
C LEU A 332 14.22 -25.01 -4.75
N LEU A 333 13.71 -23.86 -4.32
CA LEU A 333 12.79 -23.77 -3.19
C LEU A 333 11.33 -23.68 -3.64
N ASP A 334 11.07 -22.99 -4.74
CA ASP A 334 9.72 -22.77 -5.25
C ASP A 334 9.77 -22.36 -6.73
N LYS A 335 8.69 -22.62 -7.47
CA LYS A 335 8.55 -22.28 -8.89
C LYS A 335 7.12 -21.83 -9.16
N LYS A 336 6.97 -20.67 -9.79
CA LYS A 336 5.68 -20.09 -10.17
C LYS A 336 5.63 -19.89 -11.68
N PRO A 337 4.51 -20.22 -12.34
CA PRO A 337 4.34 -19.97 -13.76
C PRO A 337 4.23 -18.46 -14.05
N LEU A 338 4.20 -18.11 -15.33
CA LEU A 338 3.79 -16.77 -15.76
C LEU A 338 2.37 -16.50 -15.26
N LEU A 339 2.15 -15.30 -14.72
CA LEU A 339 0.85 -14.87 -14.22
C LEU A 339 -0.12 -14.56 -15.38
N THR A 340 -1.42 -14.51 -15.06
CA THR A 340 -2.47 -14.13 -16.02
C THR A 340 -2.35 -12.66 -16.42
N TYR A 341 -3.06 -12.26 -17.49
CA TYR A 341 -3.09 -10.86 -17.91
C TYR A 341 -3.63 -9.98 -16.79
N GLU A 342 -4.72 -10.40 -16.16
CA GLU A 342 -5.43 -9.68 -15.11
C GLU A 342 -4.52 -9.42 -13.90
N GLU A 343 -3.70 -10.40 -13.52
CA GLU A 343 -2.74 -10.27 -12.42
C GLU A 343 -1.54 -9.38 -12.78
N MET A 344 -1.18 -9.26 -14.07
CA MET A 344 -0.03 -8.48 -14.53
C MET A 344 -0.38 -7.09 -15.06
N ALA A 345 -1.65 -6.83 -15.40
CA ALA A 345 -2.06 -5.66 -16.15
C ALA A 345 -1.61 -4.36 -15.49
N GLU A 346 -1.84 -4.22 -14.18
CA GLU A 346 -1.48 -2.99 -13.47
C GLU A 346 0.04 -2.79 -13.37
N TYR A 347 0.79 -3.88 -13.14
CA TYR A 347 2.25 -3.85 -13.16
C TYR A 347 2.79 -3.44 -14.53
N LEU A 348 2.24 -4.03 -15.60
CA LEU A 348 2.64 -3.73 -16.98
C LEU A 348 2.27 -2.29 -17.35
N LYS A 349 1.08 -1.81 -16.95
CA LYS A 349 0.63 -0.44 -17.17
C LYS A 349 1.60 0.57 -16.55
N GLN A 350 1.99 0.35 -15.30
CA GLN A 350 3.01 1.17 -14.63
C GLN A 350 4.33 1.14 -15.40
N LYS A 351 4.81 -0.05 -15.80
CA LYS A 351 6.07 -0.17 -16.55
C LYS A 351 6.03 0.53 -17.90
N VAL A 352 4.96 0.36 -18.65
CA VAL A 352 4.73 1.01 -19.94
C VAL A 352 4.69 2.54 -19.79
N LEU A 353 4.03 3.06 -18.77
CA LEU A 353 3.96 4.51 -18.51
C LEU A 353 5.31 5.11 -18.09
N THR A 354 6.11 4.35 -17.33
CA THR A 354 7.45 4.80 -16.87
C THR A 354 8.55 4.63 -17.92
N ASP A 355 8.34 3.80 -18.93
CA ASP A 355 9.28 3.60 -20.03
C ASP A 355 9.22 4.78 -21.01
N ALA A 356 10.35 5.46 -21.20
CA ALA A 356 10.38 6.73 -21.94
C ALA A 356 9.90 6.60 -23.40
N ASP A 357 10.30 5.53 -24.08
CA ASP A 357 9.94 5.29 -25.49
C ASP A 357 8.43 5.02 -25.64
N ARG A 358 7.88 4.13 -24.80
CA ARG A 358 6.43 3.82 -24.82
C ARG A 358 5.58 5.00 -24.38
N SER A 359 6.00 5.70 -23.32
CA SER A 359 5.34 6.92 -22.85
C SER A 359 5.30 8.00 -23.92
N ALA A 360 6.39 8.17 -24.68
CA ALA A 360 6.42 9.10 -25.81
C ALA A 360 5.42 8.72 -26.92
N ILE A 361 5.23 7.43 -27.21
CA ILE A 361 4.23 6.96 -28.17
C ILE A 361 2.81 7.26 -27.70
N ILE A 362 2.52 7.00 -26.42
CA ILE A 362 1.20 7.29 -25.82
C ILE A 362 0.91 8.79 -25.89
N LYS A 363 1.88 9.63 -25.52
CA LYS A 363 1.77 11.09 -25.58
C LYS A 363 1.59 11.57 -27.02
N ALA A 364 2.36 11.06 -27.97
CA ALA A 364 2.25 11.45 -29.37
C ALA A 364 0.87 11.08 -29.95
N SER A 365 0.34 9.91 -29.63
CA SER A 365 -1.01 9.50 -30.03
C SER A 365 -2.08 10.42 -29.42
N PHE A 366 -1.96 10.70 -28.12
CA PHE A 366 -2.82 11.63 -27.41
C PHE A 366 -2.80 13.02 -28.06
N MET A 367 -1.62 13.61 -28.25
CA MET A 367 -1.47 14.94 -28.83
C MET A 367 -1.98 15.01 -30.26
N LYS A 368 -1.78 13.96 -31.07
CA LYS A 368 -2.34 13.89 -32.42
C LYS A 368 -3.86 14.00 -32.39
N ARG A 369 -4.53 13.24 -31.53
CA ARG A 369 -5.99 13.28 -31.36
C ARG A 369 -6.46 14.64 -30.86
N VAL A 370 -5.85 15.14 -29.78
CA VAL A 370 -6.26 16.38 -29.12
C VAL A 370 -6.01 17.61 -30.00
N ARG A 371 -4.93 17.65 -30.79
CA ARG A 371 -4.72 18.71 -31.79
C ARG A 371 -5.84 18.74 -32.83
N GLN A 372 -6.36 17.58 -33.25
CA GLN A 372 -7.49 17.51 -34.18
C GLN A 372 -8.80 17.95 -33.52
N GLU A 373 -9.11 17.45 -32.33
CA GLU A 373 -10.32 17.78 -31.57
C GLU A 373 -10.40 19.28 -31.25
N ASN A 374 -9.27 19.89 -30.88
CA ASN A 374 -9.15 21.32 -30.59
C ASN A 374 -8.93 22.19 -31.84
N LYS A 375 -9.07 21.62 -33.06
CA LYS A 375 -8.98 22.33 -34.35
C LYS A 375 -7.72 23.19 -34.46
N VAL A 376 -6.57 22.61 -34.12
CA VAL A 376 -5.29 23.32 -34.21
C VAL A 376 -4.93 23.55 -35.68
N LEU A 377 -4.74 24.81 -36.07
CA LEU A 377 -4.38 25.20 -37.44
C LEU A 377 -2.99 25.86 -37.45
N LEU A 378 -2.04 25.26 -38.18
CA LEU A 378 -0.68 25.77 -38.35
C LEU A 378 -0.56 26.54 -39.66
N ASN A 379 -0.01 27.76 -39.61
CA ASN A 379 0.28 28.53 -40.82
C ASN A 379 1.66 28.13 -41.36
N GLU A 380 1.69 27.28 -42.39
CA GLU A 380 2.95 26.76 -42.96
C GLU A 380 3.88 27.85 -43.54
N ALA A 381 3.33 28.94 -44.08
CA ALA A 381 4.15 30.04 -44.57
C ALA A 381 4.86 30.77 -43.42
N ASN A 382 4.13 31.08 -42.34
CA ASN A 382 4.68 31.76 -41.17
C ASN A 382 5.60 30.83 -40.35
N LYS A 383 5.31 29.53 -40.32
CA LYS A 383 6.21 28.51 -39.78
C LYS A 383 7.57 28.54 -40.49
N LYS A 384 7.58 28.51 -41.83
CA LYS A 384 8.83 28.59 -42.59
C LYS A 384 9.64 29.84 -42.21
N ILE A 385 8.97 31.00 -42.16
CA ILE A 385 9.61 32.27 -41.75
C ILE A 385 10.19 32.17 -40.33
N ALA A 386 9.44 31.61 -39.38
CA ALA A 386 9.88 31.46 -37.99
C ALA A 386 11.08 30.50 -37.83
N LEU A 387 11.13 29.42 -38.63
CA LEU A 387 12.24 28.46 -38.55
C LEU A 387 13.49 28.97 -39.28
N GLU A 388 13.35 29.65 -40.43
CA GLU A 388 14.50 30.20 -41.17
C GLU A 388 15.18 31.36 -40.42
N ARG A 389 14.41 32.14 -39.67
CA ARG A 389 14.92 33.27 -38.86
C ARG A 389 15.26 32.89 -37.42
N PHE A 390 15.30 31.59 -37.11
CA PHE A 390 15.55 31.10 -35.76
C PHE A 390 16.91 31.54 -35.18
N ALA A 391 17.90 31.74 -36.05
CA ALA A 391 19.26 32.18 -35.70
C ALA A 391 19.41 33.71 -35.56
N GLN A 392 18.38 34.49 -35.89
CA GLN A 392 18.41 35.95 -35.79
C GLN A 392 18.01 36.42 -34.38
N ASP A 393 18.36 37.67 -34.04
CA ASP A 393 18.05 38.24 -32.73
C ASP A 393 16.55 38.22 -32.44
N ARG A 394 16.21 37.67 -31.27
CA ARG A 394 14.84 37.29 -30.87
C ARG A 394 14.04 38.43 -30.24
N VAL A 395 14.51 39.67 -30.40
CA VAL A 395 14.04 40.86 -29.65
C VAL A 395 13.89 42.02 -30.63
N GLY A 396 12.72 42.67 -30.62
CA GLY A 396 12.42 43.81 -31.48
C GLY A 396 10.94 43.91 -31.86
N ASP A 397 10.62 44.84 -32.75
CA ASP A 397 9.26 45.11 -33.26
C ASP A 397 9.14 44.81 -34.77
N GLU A 398 9.95 43.88 -35.27
CA GLU A 398 9.87 43.46 -36.66
C GLU A 398 8.52 42.85 -37.01
N VAL A 399 8.01 43.17 -38.21
CA VAL A 399 6.67 42.77 -38.69
C VAL A 399 6.46 41.26 -38.60
N TYR A 400 7.50 40.47 -38.88
CA TYR A 400 7.41 39.01 -38.88
C TYR A 400 7.12 38.42 -37.49
N LEU A 401 7.50 39.11 -36.41
CA LEU A 401 7.26 38.66 -35.04
C LEU A 401 5.76 38.66 -34.69
N ASN A 402 4.98 39.55 -35.32
CA ASN A 402 3.53 39.65 -35.08
C ASN A 402 2.70 38.73 -35.98
N LEU A 403 3.33 37.99 -36.90
CA LEU A 403 2.62 37.06 -37.78
C LEU A 403 2.01 35.89 -36.98
N PRO A 404 0.77 35.48 -37.29
CA PRO A 404 0.11 34.35 -36.64
C PRO A 404 0.79 33.03 -37.05
N LEU A 405 1.39 32.33 -36.10
CA LEU A 405 2.09 31.08 -36.31
C LEU A 405 1.11 29.91 -36.33
N PHE A 406 0.27 29.78 -35.30
CA PHE A 406 -0.78 28.77 -35.23
C PHE A 406 -1.97 29.29 -34.42
N SER A 407 -3.12 28.63 -34.55
CA SER A 407 -4.31 28.92 -33.75
C SER A 407 -4.89 27.65 -33.14
N ILE A 408 -5.56 27.80 -32.00
CA ILE A 408 -6.38 26.79 -31.35
C ILE A 408 -7.77 27.41 -31.22
N ASP A 409 -8.75 26.83 -31.93
CA ASP A 409 -10.07 27.43 -32.11
C ASP A 409 -9.97 28.92 -32.53
N GLN A 410 -10.47 29.88 -31.73
CA GLN A 410 -10.39 31.32 -32.02
C GLN A 410 -9.10 32.01 -31.54
N LYS A 411 -8.27 31.33 -30.75
CA LYS A 411 -7.07 31.93 -30.14
C LYS A 411 -5.86 31.75 -31.05
N SER A 412 -5.26 32.87 -31.47
CA SER A 412 -4.07 32.90 -32.32
C SER A 412 -2.79 33.15 -31.52
N PHE A 413 -1.71 32.46 -31.88
CA PHE A 413 -0.38 32.58 -31.29
C PHE A 413 0.61 33.04 -32.36
N SER A 414 1.42 34.05 -32.06
CA SER A 414 2.36 34.64 -33.02
C SER A 414 3.77 34.07 -32.92
N VAL A 415 4.61 34.42 -33.90
CA VAL A 415 6.06 34.10 -33.88
C VAL A 415 6.74 34.68 -32.64
N LYS A 416 6.33 35.88 -32.18
CA LYS A 416 6.83 36.50 -30.94
C LYS A 416 6.55 35.61 -29.72
N ASN A 417 5.37 35.01 -29.63
CA ASN A 417 5.04 34.09 -28.55
C ASN A 417 5.93 32.85 -28.56
N PHE A 418 6.22 32.30 -29.74
CA PHE A 418 7.08 31.13 -29.92
C PHE A 418 8.52 31.40 -29.45
N TYR A 419 9.10 32.53 -29.84
CA TYR A 419 10.46 32.89 -29.42
C TYR A 419 10.56 33.18 -27.93
N ALA A 420 9.55 33.82 -27.34
CA ALA A 420 9.48 34.02 -25.90
C ALA A 420 9.44 32.68 -25.14
N PHE A 421 8.65 31.71 -25.64
CA PHE A 421 8.61 30.36 -25.10
C PHE A 421 9.98 29.68 -25.16
N ILE A 422 10.68 29.74 -26.28
CA ILE A 422 12.02 29.14 -26.42
C ILE A 422 12.98 29.74 -25.39
N VAL A 423 13.03 31.07 -25.24
CA VAL A 423 13.94 31.73 -24.28
C VAL A 423 13.66 31.26 -22.85
N ASP A 424 12.40 31.14 -22.46
CA ASP A 424 12.00 30.62 -21.16
C ASP A 424 12.44 29.14 -20.97
N GLN A 425 12.18 28.29 -21.96
CA GLN A 425 12.57 26.88 -21.91
C GLN A 425 14.08 26.67 -21.89
N GLN A 426 14.84 27.46 -22.63
CA GLN A 426 16.30 27.42 -22.62
C GLN A 426 16.85 27.80 -21.24
N ARG A 427 16.33 28.87 -20.62
CA ARG A 427 16.68 29.25 -19.25
C ARG A 427 16.39 28.15 -18.25
N LYS A 428 15.22 27.52 -18.34
CA LYS A 428 14.84 26.38 -17.48
C LYS A 428 15.77 25.18 -17.65
N LYS A 429 16.09 24.79 -18.90
CA LYS A 429 17.00 23.68 -19.18
C LYS A 429 18.42 23.96 -18.69
N ILE A 430 18.95 25.17 -18.88
CA ILE A 430 20.28 25.56 -18.36
C ILE A 430 20.30 25.47 -16.83
N LYS A 431 19.26 25.98 -16.15
CA LYS A 431 19.14 25.90 -14.68
C LYS A 431 19.10 24.44 -14.19
N ALA A 432 18.42 23.55 -14.92
CA ALA A 432 18.26 22.16 -14.53
C ALA A 432 19.46 21.27 -14.87
N LEU A 433 20.11 21.50 -16.02
CA LEU A 433 21.14 20.61 -16.59
C LEU A 433 22.55 21.18 -16.48
N GLY A 434 22.71 22.48 -16.23
CA GLY A 434 24.00 23.18 -16.27
C GLY A 434 24.52 23.49 -17.67
N TYR A 435 23.84 23.04 -18.73
CA TYR A 435 24.15 23.31 -20.13
C TYR A 435 22.88 23.39 -20.98
N LEU A 436 23.01 23.88 -22.21
CA LEU A 436 21.91 23.90 -23.17
C LEU A 436 22.05 22.74 -24.17
N PRO A 437 21.14 21.75 -24.18
CA PRO A 437 21.17 20.67 -25.17
C PRO A 437 20.83 21.18 -26.57
N THR A 438 21.41 20.55 -27.60
CA THR A 438 21.05 20.79 -29.00
C THR A 438 19.68 20.19 -29.29
N ILE A 439 18.69 21.05 -29.55
CA ILE A 439 17.31 20.66 -29.82
C ILE A 439 16.89 21.32 -31.14
N SER A 440 16.32 20.53 -32.06
CA SER A 440 15.86 21.04 -33.36
C SER A 440 14.74 22.06 -33.22
N GLU A 441 14.68 23.02 -34.13
CA GLU A 441 13.68 24.08 -34.18
C GLU A 441 12.26 23.51 -34.34
N GLN A 442 12.11 22.43 -35.12
CA GLN A 442 10.84 21.73 -35.28
C GLN A 442 10.35 21.13 -33.95
N PHE A 443 11.25 20.52 -33.17
CA PHE A 443 10.90 20.01 -31.84
C PHE A 443 10.43 21.12 -30.90
N TRP A 444 11.08 22.29 -30.94
CA TRP A 444 10.61 23.44 -30.16
C TRP A 444 9.20 23.89 -30.57
N LEU A 445 8.91 23.90 -31.87
CA LEU A 445 7.60 24.25 -32.38
C LEU A 445 6.54 23.25 -31.93
N ASP A 446 6.83 21.95 -32.00
CA ASP A 446 5.90 20.91 -31.57
C ASP A 446 5.60 21.01 -30.07
N GLU A 447 6.62 21.19 -29.23
CA GLU A 447 6.45 21.42 -27.78
C GLU A 447 5.62 22.68 -27.48
N PHE A 448 5.82 23.75 -28.27
CA PHE A 448 5.07 24.99 -28.13
C PHE A 448 3.58 24.77 -28.44
N ILE A 449 3.28 24.13 -29.58
CA ILE A 449 1.90 23.79 -29.97
C ILE A 449 1.27 22.85 -28.93
N ASP A 450 2.01 21.83 -28.49
CA ASP A 450 1.52 20.84 -27.54
C ASP A 450 1.20 21.45 -26.18
N LEU A 451 2.05 22.35 -25.67
CA LEU A 451 1.82 23.03 -24.41
C LEU A 451 0.48 23.77 -24.39
N TYR A 452 0.22 24.60 -25.39
CA TYR A 452 -1.02 25.39 -25.42
C TYR A 452 -2.24 24.55 -25.78
N THR A 453 -2.06 23.51 -26.61
CA THR A 453 -3.11 22.54 -26.89
C THR A 453 -3.52 21.80 -25.62
N LEU A 454 -2.55 21.35 -24.82
CA LEU A 454 -2.81 20.68 -23.55
C LEU A 454 -3.49 21.60 -22.54
N GLN A 455 -3.11 22.88 -22.46
CA GLN A 455 -3.80 23.86 -21.60
C GLN A 455 -5.27 24.04 -21.96
N VAL A 456 -5.59 24.10 -23.25
CA VAL A 456 -6.99 24.19 -23.71
C VAL A 456 -7.74 22.90 -23.42
N GLU A 457 -7.12 21.74 -23.63
CA GLU A 457 -7.70 20.44 -23.31
C GLU A 457 -7.97 20.30 -21.80
N GLU A 458 -7.00 20.71 -20.96
CA GLU A 458 -7.13 20.73 -19.51
C GLU A 458 -8.30 21.60 -19.05
N GLN A 459 -8.58 22.73 -19.69
CA GLN A 459 -9.69 23.62 -19.33
C GLN A 459 -11.07 23.05 -19.66
N HIS A 460 -11.15 22.06 -20.56
CA HIS A 460 -12.42 21.47 -21.01
C HIS A 460 -12.70 20.09 -20.41
N LEU A 461 -11.88 19.60 -19.48
CA LEU A 461 -12.05 18.27 -18.88
C LEU A 461 -13.43 18.07 -18.26
N GLU A 462 -13.96 19.05 -17.54
CA GLU A 462 -15.29 19.01 -16.91
C GLU A 462 -16.44 18.98 -17.94
N VAL A 463 -16.20 19.48 -19.15
CA VAL A 463 -17.18 19.46 -20.24
C VAL A 463 -17.12 18.12 -20.99
N LYS A 464 -15.89 17.65 -21.25
CA LYS A 464 -15.63 16.46 -22.06
C LYS A 464 -15.87 15.15 -21.31
N TYR A 465 -15.60 15.15 -20.00
CA TYR A 465 -15.67 13.96 -19.16
C TYR A 465 -16.64 14.19 -17.99
N PRO A 466 -17.91 13.75 -18.11
CA PRO A 466 -18.90 13.91 -17.04
C PRO A 466 -18.45 13.32 -15.69
N ALA A 467 -17.72 12.19 -15.71
CA ALA A 467 -17.15 11.58 -14.51
C ALA A 467 -16.11 12.48 -13.81
N PHE A 468 -15.25 13.16 -14.57
CA PHE A 468 -14.29 14.13 -14.04
C PHE A 468 -15.03 15.31 -13.39
N LYS A 469 -16.06 15.85 -14.05
CA LYS A 469 -16.91 16.92 -13.51
C LYS A 469 -17.57 16.51 -12.19
N ASP A 470 -18.14 15.31 -12.14
CA ASP A 470 -18.79 14.79 -10.93
C ASP A 470 -17.80 14.66 -9.77
N GLN A 471 -16.62 14.08 -10.01
CA GLN A 471 -15.55 13.95 -9.01
C GLN A 471 -15.04 15.31 -8.52
N MET A 472 -14.85 16.28 -9.42
CA MET A 472 -14.47 17.64 -9.04
C MET A 472 -15.55 18.33 -8.19
N LYS A 473 -16.83 18.11 -8.51
CA LYS A 473 -17.96 18.63 -7.73
C LYS A 473 -18.01 18.00 -6.34
N GLU A 474 -17.87 16.68 -6.24
CA GLU A 474 -17.87 15.97 -4.95
C GLU A 474 -16.73 16.44 -4.05
N PHE A 475 -15.53 16.58 -4.61
CA PHE A 475 -14.39 17.13 -3.89
C PHE A 475 -14.66 18.56 -3.42
N TYR A 476 -15.18 19.43 -4.30
CA TYR A 476 -15.53 20.80 -3.97
C TYR A 476 -16.51 20.87 -2.78
N GLU A 477 -17.64 20.17 -2.88
CA GLU A 477 -18.70 20.19 -1.87
C GLU A 477 -18.23 19.55 -0.55
N GLY A 478 -17.49 18.44 -0.62
CA GLY A 478 -16.89 17.76 0.53
C GLY A 478 -15.87 18.64 1.26
N SER A 479 -14.95 19.28 0.54
CA SER A 479 -13.94 20.16 1.12
C SER A 479 -14.57 21.42 1.71
N LEU A 480 -15.60 22.00 1.08
CA LEU A 480 -16.34 23.12 1.67
C LEU A 480 -17.03 22.72 2.97
N PHE A 481 -17.76 21.62 2.96
CA PHE A 481 -18.42 21.09 4.15
C PHE A 481 -17.41 20.83 5.28
N SER A 482 -16.28 20.21 4.97
CA SER A 482 -15.24 19.94 5.97
C SER A 482 -14.69 21.24 6.56
N LYS A 483 -14.32 22.22 5.72
CA LYS A 483 -13.71 23.47 6.21
C LYS A 483 -14.68 24.33 7.02
N ILE A 484 -15.95 24.42 6.61
CA ILE A 484 -16.94 25.19 7.36
C ILE A 484 -17.30 24.51 8.68
N THR A 485 -17.41 23.18 8.69
CA THR A 485 -17.70 22.41 9.92
C THR A 485 -16.52 22.51 10.90
N GLU A 486 -15.28 22.46 10.39
CA GLU A 486 -14.09 22.68 11.20
C GLU A 486 -14.13 24.05 11.88
N ARG A 487 -14.38 25.11 11.10
CA ARG A 487 -14.40 26.50 11.59
C ARG A 487 -15.52 26.78 12.60
N GLU A 488 -16.72 26.28 12.34
CA GLU A 488 -17.92 26.64 13.12
C GLU A 488 -18.19 25.69 14.29
N ILE A 489 -17.68 24.45 14.23
CA ILE A 489 -18.02 23.39 15.19
C ILE A 489 -16.78 22.81 15.86
N PHE A 490 -15.82 22.30 15.09
CA PHE A 490 -14.70 21.56 15.67
C PHE A 490 -13.71 22.48 16.39
N GLU A 491 -13.15 23.50 15.72
CA GLU A 491 -12.23 24.45 16.35
C GLU A 491 -12.85 25.10 17.61
N PRO A 492 -14.10 25.60 17.59
CA PRO A 492 -14.66 26.23 18.78
C PRO A 492 -15.03 25.23 19.88
N SER A 493 -15.19 23.94 19.57
CA SER A 493 -15.37 22.90 20.59
C SER A 493 -14.08 22.56 21.35
N LEU A 494 -12.93 22.88 20.77
CA LEU A 494 -11.60 22.65 21.36
C LEU A 494 -11.14 23.80 22.26
N ASP A 495 -11.81 24.95 22.21
CA ASP A 495 -11.53 26.10 23.07
C ASP A 495 -11.77 25.78 24.56
N SER A 496 -10.74 25.97 25.38
CA SER A 496 -10.76 25.61 26.79
C SER A 496 -11.74 26.46 27.61
N VAL A 497 -11.93 27.73 27.24
CA VAL A 497 -12.86 28.65 27.92
C VAL A 497 -14.29 28.22 27.67
N ARG A 498 -14.64 27.88 26.43
CA ARG A 498 -15.96 27.34 26.06
C ARG A 498 -16.21 25.99 26.73
N GLN A 499 -15.22 25.09 26.75
CA GLN A 499 -15.34 23.81 27.47
C GLN A 499 -15.63 24.02 28.96
N GLN A 500 -14.88 24.91 29.61
CA GLN A 500 -15.05 25.18 31.04
C GLN A 500 -16.43 25.79 31.32
N LYS A 501 -16.84 26.78 30.52
CA LYS A 501 -18.18 27.40 30.64
C LYS A 501 -19.30 26.40 30.40
N TYR A 502 -19.13 25.50 29.43
CA TYR A 502 -20.09 24.45 29.14
C TYR A 502 -20.26 23.50 30.32
N PHE A 503 -19.12 23.10 30.91
CA PHE A 503 -19.08 22.20 32.04
C PHE A 503 -19.81 22.78 33.27
N THR A 504 -19.52 24.03 33.64
CA THR A 504 -20.18 24.69 34.79
C THR A 504 -21.66 25.01 34.54
N SER A 505 -22.06 25.25 33.29
CA SER A 505 -23.47 25.52 32.95
C SER A 505 -24.33 24.25 32.83
N ASN A 506 -23.71 23.07 32.79
CA ASN A 506 -24.38 21.78 32.57
C ASN A 506 -23.94 20.73 33.60
N GLU A 507 -23.65 21.14 34.84
CA GLU A 507 -23.09 20.25 35.88
C GLU A 507 -23.89 18.96 36.05
N LEU A 508 -25.22 19.03 35.99
CA LEU A 508 -26.12 17.86 36.08
C LEU A 508 -25.85 16.78 35.02
N LYS A 509 -25.42 17.16 33.80
CA LYS A 509 -25.06 16.20 32.74
C LYS A 509 -23.76 15.46 33.04
N PHE A 510 -22.96 15.99 33.96
CA PHE A 510 -21.64 15.48 34.34
C PHE A 510 -21.59 14.99 35.79
N THR A 511 -22.72 14.90 36.48
CA THR A 511 -22.79 14.31 37.82
C THR A 511 -22.61 12.80 37.74
N LEU A 512 -21.68 12.28 38.53
CA LEU A 512 -21.59 10.85 38.81
C LEU A 512 -22.63 10.51 39.86
N PRO A 513 -23.57 9.58 39.58
CA PRO A 513 -24.50 9.12 40.59
C PRO A 513 -23.75 8.33 41.68
N THR A 514 -24.40 8.18 42.83
CA THR A 514 -23.89 7.33 43.91
C THR A 514 -23.60 5.93 43.37
N ARG A 515 -22.38 5.45 43.61
CA ARG A 515 -21.88 4.18 43.09
C ARG A 515 -20.99 3.47 44.10
N LEU A 516 -21.06 2.15 44.10
CA LEU A 516 -20.27 1.31 44.99
C LEU A 516 -19.05 0.79 44.22
N GLU A 517 -17.86 0.85 44.82
CA GLU A 517 -16.71 0.09 44.35
C GLU A 517 -16.74 -1.26 45.06
N ALA A 518 -17.01 -2.34 44.34
CA ALA A 518 -17.01 -3.67 44.94
C ALA A 518 -16.40 -4.74 44.06
N LYS A 519 -16.02 -5.82 44.72
CA LYS A 519 -15.75 -7.13 44.14
C LYS A 519 -16.87 -8.08 44.54
N LEU A 520 -17.62 -8.58 43.56
CA LEU A 520 -18.69 -9.55 43.73
C LEU A 520 -18.25 -10.89 43.15
N LEU A 521 -18.33 -11.95 43.95
CA LEU A 521 -18.15 -13.34 43.53
C LEU A 521 -19.46 -14.10 43.73
N SER A 522 -19.77 -15.01 42.81
CA SER A 522 -20.90 -15.93 42.89
C SER A 522 -20.46 -17.35 42.53
N ALA A 523 -20.62 -18.29 43.44
CA ALA A 523 -20.31 -19.69 43.24
C ALA A 523 -21.56 -20.58 43.30
N ASP A 524 -21.49 -21.74 42.66
CA ASP A 524 -22.57 -22.74 42.68
C ASP A 524 -22.62 -23.58 43.96
N ASN A 525 -21.53 -23.62 44.75
CA ASN A 525 -21.46 -24.31 46.04
C ASN A 525 -20.47 -23.64 47.01
N PRO A 526 -20.53 -23.91 48.34
CA PRO A 526 -19.68 -23.25 49.33
C PRO A 526 -18.18 -23.50 49.13
N LYS A 527 -17.82 -24.71 48.70
CA LYS A 527 -16.43 -25.10 48.51
C LYS A 527 -15.80 -24.31 47.37
N THR A 528 -16.48 -24.21 46.23
CA THR A 528 -16.03 -23.39 45.10
C THR A 528 -15.85 -21.92 45.48
N LEU A 529 -16.74 -21.36 46.31
CA LEU A 529 -16.57 -19.99 46.81
C LEU A 529 -15.32 -19.86 47.69
N SER A 530 -15.13 -20.77 48.64
CA SER A 530 -13.96 -20.77 49.54
C SER A 530 -12.65 -20.88 48.76
N ASP A 531 -12.57 -21.84 47.84
CA ASP A 531 -11.38 -22.07 46.99
C ASP A 531 -11.10 -20.84 46.10
N ALA A 532 -12.14 -20.19 45.57
CA ALA A 532 -12.01 -18.99 44.77
C ALA A 532 -11.50 -17.80 45.59
N LEU A 533 -12.02 -17.60 46.81
CA LEU A 533 -11.58 -16.55 47.72
C LEU A 533 -10.12 -16.73 48.15
N GLU A 534 -9.69 -17.97 48.37
CA GLU A 534 -8.29 -18.27 48.67
C GLU A 534 -7.36 -17.92 47.51
N LEU A 535 -7.75 -18.27 46.28
CA LEU A 535 -6.99 -17.91 45.08
C LEU A 535 -6.96 -16.40 44.81
N LEU A 536 -8.02 -15.67 45.19
CA LEU A 536 -8.17 -14.23 44.96
C LEU A 536 -7.68 -13.35 46.12
N LYS A 537 -6.98 -13.94 47.11
CA LYS A 537 -6.50 -13.23 48.31
C LYS A 537 -5.48 -12.14 48.00
N SER A 538 -4.56 -12.38 47.06
CA SER A 538 -3.54 -11.41 46.64
C SER A 538 -3.11 -11.67 45.20
N ALA A 539 -3.16 -10.64 44.35
CA ALA A 539 -2.59 -10.72 43.01
C ALA A 539 -1.05 -10.70 43.06
N PRO A 540 -0.36 -11.37 42.13
CA PRO A 540 -0.90 -12.13 41.00
C PRO A 540 -1.39 -13.53 41.40
N TYR A 541 -2.47 -14.00 40.78
CA TYR A 541 -3.19 -15.22 41.15
C TYR A 541 -2.57 -16.48 40.53
N PRO A 542 -2.37 -17.57 41.28
CA PRO A 542 -1.71 -18.77 40.77
C PRO A 542 -2.55 -19.52 39.74
N MET A 543 -1.93 -19.89 38.63
CA MET A 543 -2.57 -20.61 37.53
C MET A 543 -2.22 -22.11 37.57
N ASN A 544 -3.17 -22.96 37.17
CA ASN A 544 -2.91 -24.39 36.94
C ASN A 544 -2.39 -24.63 35.51
N LYS A 545 -1.35 -23.89 35.11
CA LYS A 545 -0.72 -24.01 33.79
C LYS A 545 0.68 -24.60 33.95
N ARG A 546 0.94 -25.71 33.27
CA ARG A 546 2.25 -26.36 33.24
C ARG A 546 3.03 -25.91 32.01
N PHE A 547 4.33 -25.77 32.17
CA PHE A 547 5.26 -25.51 31.08
C PHE A 547 6.54 -26.32 31.32
N PRO A 548 7.20 -26.85 30.28
CA PRO A 548 8.40 -27.65 30.44
C PRO A 548 9.52 -26.87 31.16
N ASP A 549 10.29 -27.56 32.01
CA ASP A 549 11.47 -26.97 32.62
C ASP A 549 12.53 -26.65 31.55
N LEU A 550 13.21 -25.51 31.71
CA LEU A 550 14.29 -25.10 30.84
C LEU A 550 15.58 -25.78 31.32
N LEU A 551 16.07 -26.74 30.54
CA LEU A 551 17.25 -27.53 30.87
C LEU A 551 18.54 -26.84 30.46
N PHE A 552 19.56 -26.98 31.29
CA PHE A 552 20.91 -26.48 31.06
C PHE A 552 21.91 -27.63 31.06
N GLN A 553 23.04 -27.44 30.40
CA GLN A 553 24.15 -28.37 30.55
C GLN A 553 24.69 -28.32 31.99
N PHE A 554 25.11 -29.47 32.49
CA PHE A 554 25.70 -29.59 33.82
C PHE A 554 26.95 -28.69 33.93
N GLY A 555 27.08 -27.97 35.04
CA GLY A 555 28.14 -26.99 35.30
C GLY A 555 27.99 -25.67 34.55
N GLN A 556 26.92 -25.48 33.75
CA GLN A 556 26.76 -24.32 32.89
C GLN A 556 25.46 -23.54 33.15
N SER A 557 25.52 -22.24 32.89
CA SER A 557 24.36 -21.32 32.93
C SER A 557 23.94 -20.83 31.53
N GLN A 558 24.62 -21.25 30.47
CA GLN A 558 24.32 -20.80 29.11
C GLN A 558 23.08 -21.49 28.55
N LEU A 559 22.23 -20.72 27.86
CA LEU A 559 21.03 -21.26 27.21
C LEU A 559 21.39 -22.26 26.11
N THR A 560 20.79 -23.46 26.18
CA THR A 560 20.89 -24.48 25.13
C THR A 560 19.94 -24.14 23.97
N GLU A 561 20.13 -24.76 22.81
CA GLU A 561 19.22 -24.57 21.67
C GLU A 561 17.78 -25.00 22.02
N ALA A 562 17.62 -26.13 22.71
CA ALA A 562 16.33 -26.63 23.18
C ALA A 562 15.63 -25.64 24.13
N SER A 563 16.34 -25.13 25.13
CA SER A 563 15.81 -24.12 26.06
C SER A 563 15.52 -22.79 25.37
N THR A 564 16.26 -22.44 24.33
CA THR A 564 16.00 -21.23 23.53
C THR A 564 14.69 -21.34 22.74
N LYS A 565 14.39 -22.53 22.18
CA LYS A 565 13.10 -22.79 21.50
C LYS A 565 11.93 -22.69 22.49
N LEU A 566 12.05 -23.32 23.66
CA LEU A 566 11.05 -23.21 24.73
C LEU A 566 10.87 -21.76 25.21
N LEU A 567 11.96 -20.99 25.33
CA LEU A 567 11.86 -19.56 25.69
C LEU A 567 11.14 -18.73 24.62
N GLN A 568 11.28 -19.06 23.34
CA GLN A 568 10.54 -18.40 22.28
C GLN A 568 9.03 -18.69 22.37
N GLU A 569 8.65 -19.94 22.66
CA GLU A 569 7.26 -20.30 22.92
C GLU A 569 6.69 -19.58 24.14
N LEU A 570 7.47 -19.53 25.23
CA LEU A 570 7.13 -18.80 26.44
C LEU A 570 6.92 -17.31 26.15
N PHE A 571 7.81 -16.69 25.37
CA PHE A 571 7.67 -15.29 24.94
C PHE A 571 6.36 -15.06 24.17
N ILE A 572 6.06 -15.90 23.17
CA ILE A 572 4.82 -15.77 22.38
C ILE A 572 3.59 -15.88 23.30
N LEU A 573 3.61 -16.83 24.24
CA LEU A 573 2.55 -17.00 25.21
C LEU A 573 2.36 -15.75 26.09
N MET A 574 3.45 -15.19 26.61
CA MET A 574 3.46 -13.99 27.47
C MET A 574 3.10 -12.71 26.71
N ALA A 575 3.45 -12.62 25.42
CA ALA A 575 3.12 -11.49 24.56
C ALA A 575 1.62 -11.47 24.21
N LYS A 576 1.02 -12.64 23.99
CA LYS A 576 -0.42 -12.77 23.73
C LYS A 576 -1.29 -12.49 24.96
N ASN A 577 -0.79 -12.78 26.16
CA ASN A 577 -1.55 -12.65 27.41
C ASN A 577 -0.89 -11.59 28.30
N ARG A 578 -1.42 -10.36 28.27
CA ARG A 578 -0.79 -9.21 28.96
C ARG A 578 -0.80 -9.34 30.48
N ASP A 579 -1.78 -10.04 31.04
CA ASP A 579 -1.94 -10.19 32.49
C ASP A 579 -1.09 -11.32 33.09
N TYR A 580 -0.44 -12.14 32.26
CA TYR A 580 0.37 -13.25 32.77
C TYR A 580 1.66 -12.73 33.42
N VAL A 581 1.99 -13.34 34.55
CA VAL A 581 3.23 -13.17 35.30
C VAL A 581 3.85 -14.55 35.48
N ILE A 582 5.16 -14.66 35.38
CA ILE A 582 5.85 -15.94 35.57
C ILE A 582 6.80 -15.86 36.75
N GLU A 583 6.83 -16.91 37.55
CA GLU A 583 7.90 -17.18 38.51
C GLU A 583 8.90 -18.11 37.83
N ILE A 584 10.15 -17.67 37.78
CA ILE A 584 11.29 -18.44 37.29
C ILE A 584 12.10 -18.89 38.50
N SER A 585 12.14 -20.21 38.72
CA SER A 585 12.89 -20.79 39.83
C SER A 585 14.13 -21.51 39.31
N GLY A 586 15.30 -21.07 39.74
CA GLY A 586 16.58 -21.67 39.36
C GLY A 586 16.91 -22.87 40.24
N HIS A 587 17.32 -23.97 39.62
CA HIS A 587 17.76 -25.20 40.28
C HIS A 587 19.20 -25.52 39.89
N HIS A 588 19.88 -26.23 40.78
CA HIS A 588 21.21 -26.78 40.54
C HIS A 588 21.31 -28.19 41.11
N ASP A 589 22.30 -28.96 40.67
CA ASP A 589 22.67 -30.22 41.31
C ASP A 589 23.49 -29.96 42.58
N ALA A 590 23.52 -30.92 43.52
CA ALA A 590 24.34 -30.82 44.72
C ALA A 590 25.85 -30.72 44.42
N ASN A 591 26.27 -31.15 43.22
CA ASN A 591 27.65 -31.05 42.74
C ASN A 591 27.91 -29.78 41.90
N GLU A 592 26.97 -28.84 41.86
CA GLU A 592 27.10 -27.56 41.17
C GLU A 592 27.23 -26.41 42.18
N ILE A 593 27.95 -25.35 41.80
CA ILE A 593 28.08 -24.14 42.61
C ILE A 593 26.75 -23.39 42.62
N ASP A 594 26.29 -22.94 43.79
CA ASP A 594 25.00 -22.25 43.99
C ASP A 594 24.77 -21.07 43.03
N SER A 595 25.85 -20.37 42.66
CA SER A 595 25.82 -19.22 41.74
C SER A 595 25.31 -19.59 40.33
N LEU A 596 25.36 -20.87 39.94
CA LEU A 596 24.86 -21.34 38.64
C LEU A 596 23.34 -21.25 38.54
N ALA A 597 22.60 -21.51 39.63
CA ALA A 597 21.14 -21.39 39.64
C ALA A 597 20.72 -19.93 39.37
N GLN A 598 21.37 -18.96 40.03
CA GLN A 598 21.14 -17.54 39.78
C GLN A 598 21.57 -17.15 38.37
N GLY A 599 22.70 -17.66 37.89
CA GLY A 599 23.16 -17.44 36.52
C GLY A 599 22.12 -17.86 35.48
N ARG A 600 21.45 -19.00 35.67
CA ARG A 600 20.40 -19.50 34.77
C ARG A 600 19.14 -18.62 34.79
N ILE A 601 18.69 -18.22 35.98
CA ILE A 601 17.59 -17.27 36.17
C ILE A 601 17.87 -15.99 35.37
N ASN A 602 19.05 -15.39 35.58
CA ASN A 602 19.44 -14.14 34.93
C ASN A 602 19.40 -14.25 33.40
N ARG A 603 19.82 -15.39 32.83
CA ARG A 603 19.79 -15.62 31.37
C ARG A 603 18.37 -15.72 30.81
N VAL A 604 17.47 -16.39 31.54
CA VAL A 604 16.05 -16.51 31.18
C VAL A 604 15.37 -15.14 31.25
N ALA A 605 15.52 -14.42 32.36
CA ALA A 605 14.96 -13.08 32.53
C ALA A 605 15.49 -12.11 31.46
N SER A 606 16.81 -12.09 31.23
CA SER A 606 17.44 -11.24 30.23
C SER A 606 16.92 -11.51 28.82
N TYR A 607 16.66 -12.77 28.46
CA TYR A 607 16.07 -13.13 27.17
C TYR A 607 14.68 -12.53 27.00
N LEU A 608 13.81 -12.68 27.99
CA LEU A 608 12.43 -12.18 27.94
C LEU A 608 12.38 -10.66 27.94
N ASN A 609 13.22 -10.01 28.75
CA ASN A 609 13.35 -8.55 28.79
C ASN A 609 13.80 -7.98 27.45
N LYS A 610 14.81 -8.59 26.81
CA LYS A 610 15.27 -8.21 25.46
C LYS A 610 14.18 -8.35 24.40
N LYS A 611 13.23 -9.26 24.60
CA LYS A 611 12.07 -9.47 23.72
C LYS A 611 10.88 -8.56 24.03
N GLY A 612 10.97 -7.71 25.06
CA GLY A 612 9.94 -6.72 25.40
C GLY A 612 8.96 -7.15 26.49
N ILE A 613 9.24 -8.21 27.24
CA ILE A 613 8.49 -8.52 28.48
C ILE A 613 9.02 -7.63 29.60
N ALA A 614 8.14 -6.94 30.31
CA ALA A 614 8.55 -6.05 31.41
C ALA A 614 9.03 -6.84 32.64
N ASN A 615 10.04 -6.32 33.35
CA ASN A 615 10.56 -6.92 34.60
C ASN A 615 9.48 -7.16 35.65
N THR A 616 8.45 -6.30 35.72
CA THR A 616 7.33 -6.44 36.65
C THR A 616 6.47 -7.69 36.41
N ARG A 617 6.68 -8.39 35.29
CA ARG A 617 6.00 -9.64 34.92
C ARG A 617 6.85 -10.90 35.14
N ILE A 618 8.04 -10.75 35.74
CA ILE A 618 8.98 -11.84 36.00
C ILE A 618 9.33 -11.81 37.49
N ILE A 619 9.02 -12.90 38.18
CA ILE A 619 9.37 -13.13 39.58
C ILE A 619 10.56 -14.08 39.61
N GLU A 620 11.69 -13.63 40.11
CA GLU A 620 12.91 -14.45 40.22
C GLU A 620 13.00 -15.09 41.59
N LYS A 621 13.17 -16.41 41.66
CA LYS A 621 13.27 -17.15 42.92
C LYS A 621 14.44 -18.12 42.90
N LEU A 622 15.34 -17.99 43.86
CA LEU A 622 16.36 -18.99 44.13
C LEU A 622 15.78 -20.02 45.11
N GLU A 623 15.63 -21.29 44.72
CA GLU A 623 15.18 -22.33 45.66
C GLU A 623 16.40 -23.02 46.31
N GLY A 624 16.64 -22.70 47.59
CA GLY A 624 17.81 -23.19 48.35
C GLY A 624 17.68 -24.60 48.97
N ASN A 625 16.55 -25.29 48.85
CA ASN A 625 16.35 -26.64 49.40
C ASN A 625 15.85 -27.60 48.32
N LEU A 626 16.75 -28.35 47.69
CA LEU A 626 16.49 -29.08 46.44
C LEU A 626 15.76 -30.43 46.64
N LYS A 627 14.57 -30.56 46.04
CA LYS A 627 14.11 -31.87 45.54
C LYS A 627 14.80 -32.12 44.20
N SER A 628 15.79 -33.01 44.16
CA SER A 628 16.38 -33.48 42.90
C SER A 628 15.28 -34.03 42.00
N ALA A 629 15.21 -33.56 40.75
CA ALA A 629 14.28 -34.13 39.77
C ALA A 629 14.71 -35.54 39.34
N SER A 630 16.01 -35.82 39.41
CA SER A 630 16.54 -37.17 39.26
C SER A 630 17.75 -37.38 40.16
N LYS A 631 17.83 -38.56 40.78
CA LYS A 631 19.03 -38.98 41.54
C LYS A 631 20.12 -39.58 40.64
N THR A 632 19.78 -39.96 39.41
CA THR A 632 20.68 -40.67 38.48
C THR A 632 21.10 -39.81 37.30
N ASP A 633 20.25 -38.87 36.86
CA ASP A 633 20.50 -37.99 35.73
C ASP A 633 20.70 -36.55 36.20
N LYS A 634 21.97 -36.18 36.39
CA LYS A 634 22.38 -34.88 36.92
C LYS A 634 21.92 -33.71 36.03
N THR A 635 21.76 -33.94 34.72
CA THR A 635 21.34 -32.89 33.78
C THR A 635 19.91 -32.43 34.03
N LYS A 636 19.07 -33.28 34.62
CA LYS A 636 17.70 -32.94 35.05
C LYS A 636 17.68 -32.06 36.30
N ASN A 637 18.77 -31.95 37.04
CA ASN A 637 18.86 -31.06 38.20
C ASN A 637 19.34 -29.65 37.80
N SER A 638 20.02 -29.53 36.67
CA SER A 638 20.46 -28.26 36.08
C SER A 638 19.35 -27.60 35.25
N ARG A 639 18.38 -26.93 35.91
CA ARG A 639 17.18 -26.41 35.23
C ARG A 639 16.62 -25.12 35.80
N VAL A 640 15.73 -24.48 35.03
CA VAL A 640 14.83 -23.42 35.51
C VAL A 640 13.39 -23.89 35.37
N SER A 641 12.65 -23.94 36.46
CA SER A 641 11.22 -24.26 36.45
C SER A 641 10.36 -23.01 36.38
N LEU A 642 9.16 -23.15 35.79
CA LEU A 642 8.25 -22.04 35.53
C LEU A 642 6.91 -22.26 36.22
N LYS A 643 6.44 -21.27 36.97
CA LYS A 643 5.06 -21.22 37.47
C LYS A 643 4.35 -19.99 36.91
N PHE A 644 3.10 -20.18 36.50
CA PHE A 644 2.27 -19.12 35.94
C PHE A 644 1.37 -18.51 36.99
N TYR A 645 1.28 -17.19 36.94
CA TYR A 645 0.32 -16.38 37.66
C TYR A 645 -0.39 -15.44 36.68
N SER A 646 -1.55 -14.91 37.07
CA SER A 646 -2.28 -13.89 36.30
C SER A 646 -2.67 -12.73 37.18
N GLN A 647 -2.60 -11.51 36.64
CA GLN A 647 -3.17 -10.32 37.28
C GLN A 647 -4.69 -10.22 37.07
N SER A 648 -5.27 -11.01 36.16
CA SER A 648 -6.69 -10.99 35.84
C SER A 648 -7.49 -11.97 36.69
N MET A 649 -8.53 -11.46 37.36
CA MET A 649 -9.52 -12.28 38.06
C MET A 649 -10.31 -13.17 37.09
N GLU A 650 -10.44 -12.76 35.82
CA GLU A 650 -11.15 -13.51 34.79
C GLU A 650 -10.47 -14.87 34.51
N ASP A 651 -9.15 -14.96 34.64
CA ASP A 651 -8.42 -16.22 34.48
C ASP A 651 -8.70 -17.20 35.63
N VAL A 652 -8.94 -16.69 36.83
CA VAL A 652 -9.39 -17.51 37.97
C VAL A 652 -10.81 -18.02 37.69
N VAL A 653 -11.70 -17.16 37.19
CA VAL A 653 -13.07 -17.55 36.79
C VAL A 653 -13.04 -18.65 35.72
N LYS A 654 -12.21 -18.50 34.68
CA LYS A 654 -12.03 -19.49 33.62
C LYS A 654 -11.59 -20.85 34.17
N ARG A 655 -10.72 -20.88 35.18
CA ARG A 655 -10.25 -22.12 35.81
C ARG A 655 -11.39 -22.94 36.41
N PHE A 656 -12.30 -22.31 37.16
CA PHE A 656 -13.45 -23.02 37.74
C PHE A 656 -14.48 -23.41 36.66
N ASN A 657 -14.74 -22.50 35.72
CA ASN A 657 -15.72 -22.73 34.66
C ASN A 657 -15.29 -23.77 33.62
N ALA A 658 -13.99 -24.10 33.53
CA ALA A 658 -13.49 -25.20 32.70
C ALA A 658 -13.89 -26.59 33.25
N ILE A 659 -14.10 -26.72 34.56
CA ILE A 659 -14.57 -27.99 35.18
C ILE A 659 -16.09 -28.09 35.04
N LYS A 660 -16.79 -27.01 35.39
CA LYS A 660 -18.25 -26.90 35.28
C LYS A 660 -18.63 -25.46 34.91
N PRO A 661 -19.25 -25.23 33.74
CA PRO A 661 -19.67 -23.90 33.32
C PRO A 661 -20.54 -23.20 34.37
N LEU A 662 -20.35 -21.88 34.53
CA LEU A 662 -21.06 -21.03 35.50
C LEU A 662 -20.92 -21.45 36.97
N SER A 663 -19.90 -22.25 37.30
CA SER A 663 -19.55 -22.58 38.68
C SER A 663 -19.02 -21.38 39.45
N LEU A 664 -18.32 -20.44 38.80
CA LEU A 664 -17.88 -19.18 39.38
C LEU A 664 -18.18 -18.01 38.42
N ILE A 665 -18.67 -16.91 38.98
CA ILE A 665 -18.78 -15.60 38.31
C ILE A 665 -18.09 -14.60 39.24
N ALA A 666 -17.27 -13.71 38.70
CA ALA A 666 -16.65 -12.66 39.48
C ALA A 666 -16.65 -11.34 38.70
N GLU A 667 -17.06 -10.27 39.35
CA GLU A 667 -17.13 -8.92 38.82
C GLU A 667 -16.45 -7.96 39.80
N GLU A 668 -15.68 -7.00 39.29
CA GLU A 668 -15.02 -5.99 40.11
C GLU A 668 -15.07 -4.65 39.38
N GLY A 669 -15.43 -3.59 40.10
CA GLY A 669 -15.51 -2.25 39.53
C GLY A 669 -16.49 -1.35 40.29
N PHE A 670 -16.92 -0.28 39.61
CA PHE A 670 -17.92 0.63 40.12
C PHE A 670 -19.31 0.25 39.61
N PHE A 671 -20.26 0.06 40.51
CA PHE A 671 -21.65 -0.26 40.18
C PHE A 671 -22.58 0.84 40.68
N LYS A 672 -23.47 1.30 39.81
CA LYS A 672 -24.56 2.20 40.18
C LYS A 672 -25.77 1.38 40.59
N ARG A 673 -26.68 2.04 41.30
CA ARG A 673 -27.94 1.42 41.71
C ARG A 673 -28.75 1.03 40.48
N GLY A 674 -29.24 -0.20 40.45
CA GLY A 674 -29.95 -0.79 39.31
C GLY A 674 -29.06 -1.48 38.28
N GLU A 675 -27.72 -1.34 38.34
CA GLU A 675 -26.81 -2.03 37.40
C GLU A 675 -26.59 -3.50 37.79
N ASN A 676 -26.61 -3.83 39.08
CA ASN A 676 -26.40 -5.20 39.56
C ASN A 676 -27.39 -5.57 40.66
N ALA A 677 -28.41 -6.37 40.30
CA ALA A 677 -29.51 -6.78 41.19
C ALA A 677 -29.07 -7.58 42.44
N ILE A 678 -27.86 -8.14 42.44
CA ILE A 678 -27.31 -8.84 43.61
C ILE A 678 -26.75 -7.83 44.61
N LEU A 679 -25.91 -6.91 44.15
CA LEU A 679 -25.36 -5.83 44.97
C LEU A 679 -26.45 -4.87 45.47
N ASP A 680 -27.51 -4.66 44.69
CA ASP A 680 -28.68 -3.87 45.11
C ASP A 680 -29.52 -4.57 46.19
N SER A 681 -29.39 -5.88 46.35
CA SER A 681 -30.14 -6.65 47.35
C SER A 681 -29.49 -6.70 48.73
N ILE A 682 -28.30 -6.11 48.88
CA ILE A 682 -27.62 -5.94 50.17
C ILE A 682 -27.55 -4.45 50.53
N PRO A 683 -27.54 -4.10 51.83
CA PRO A 683 -27.25 -2.72 52.24
C PRO A 683 -25.85 -2.32 51.75
N TRP A 684 -25.76 -1.19 51.03
CA TRP A 684 -24.50 -0.61 50.56
C TRP A 684 -23.73 -0.06 51.76
N GLU A 685 -22.86 -0.89 52.32
CA GLU A 685 -21.99 -0.58 53.45
C GLU A 685 -20.60 -1.13 53.13
N VAL A 686 -19.55 -0.37 53.47
CA VAL A 686 -18.16 -0.81 53.26
C VAL A 686 -17.87 -2.05 54.11
N GLY A 687 -17.31 -3.07 53.48
CA GLY A 687 -16.97 -4.32 54.13
C GLY A 687 -17.31 -5.56 53.30
N LYS A 688 -17.05 -6.72 53.92
CA LYS A 688 -17.20 -8.03 53.30
C LYS A 688 -18.49 -8.69 53.79
N LYS A 689 -19.34 -9.17 52.88
CA LYS A 689 -20.57 -9.87 53.19
C LYS A 689 -20.65 -11.18 52.41
N ASN A 690 -20.95 -12.27 53.12
CA ASN A 690 -21.28 -13.57 52.55
C ASN A 690 -22.79 -13.80 52.67
N PHE A 691 -23.43 -14.27 51.61
CA PHE A 691 -24.86 -14.58 51.64
C PHE A 691 -25.24 -15.60 50.57
N VAL A 692 -26.43 -16.18 50.70
CA VAL A 692 -26.98 -17.16 49.76
C VAL A 692 -28.25 -16.60 49.15
N LYS A 693 -28.37 -16.68 47.82
CA LYS A 693 -29.55 -16.22 47.08
C LYS A 693 -29.80 -17.13 45.90
N ALA A 694 -31.05 -17.57 45.72
CA ALA A 694 -31.46 -18.46 44.63
C ALA A 694 -30.55 -19.71 44.47
N GLY A 695 -30.14 -20.31 45.59
CA GLY A 695 -29.29 -21.51 45.58
C GLY A 695 -27.81 -21.29 45.24
N ARG A 696 -27.36 -20.03 45.07
CA ARG A 696 -25.95 -19.67 44.84
C ARG A 696 -25.35 -18.95 46.04
N TYR A 697 -24.04 -19.09 46.18
CA TYR A 697 -23.25 -18.53 47.28
C TYR A 697 -22.51 -17.30 46.81
N TYR A 698 -22.72 -16.17 47.46
CA TYR A 698 -22.14 -14.88 47.07
C TYR A 698 -21.17 -14.38 48.14
N PHE A 699 -20.09 -13.76 47.66
CA PHE A 699 -19.21 -12.91 48.46
C PHE A 699 -19.17 -11.54 47.81
N ALA A 700 -19.54 -10.50 48.55
CA ALA A 700 -19.41 -9.11 48.14
C ALA A 700 -18.41 -8.41 49.06
N ASP A 701 -17.36 -7.84 48.48
CA ASP A 701 -16.39 -6.97 49.16
C ASP A 701 -16.58 -5.56 48.64
N VAL A 702 -17.33 -4.76 49.40
CA VAL A 702 -17.54 -3.34 49.10
C VAL A 702 -16.36 -2.57 49.66
N LYS A 703 -15.47 -2.12 48.77
CA LYS A 703 -14.25 -1.41 49.14
C LYS A 703 -14.52 0.04 49.49
N ASN A 704 -15.39 0.68 48.72
CA ASN A 704 -15.70 2.10 48.86
C ASN A 704 -17.12 2.39 48.37
N ILE A 705 -17.72 3.46 48.89
CA ILE A 705 -18.98 3.99 48.40
C ILE A 705 -18.73 5.43 48.01
N GLU A 706 -18.68 5.68 46.71
CA GLU A 706 -18.59 7.03 46.20
C GLU A 706 -19.98 7.67 46.23
N LYS A 707 -20.14 8.67 47.10
CA LYS A 707 -21.31 9.52 47.08
C LYS A 707 -21.42 10.24 45.74
N GLU A 708 -22.65 10.59 45.38
CA GLU A 708 -22.92 11.45 44.25
C GLU A 708 -22.03 12.69 44.28
N ARG A 709 -21.32 12.91 43.17
CA ARG A 709 -20.42 14.06 43.01
C ARG A 709 -20.34 14.47 41.57
N LEU A 710 -19.99 15.73 41.33
CA LEU A 710 -19.63 16.20 40.00
C LEU A 710 -18.33 15.50 39.52
N LYS A 711 -18.26 15.12 38.25
CA LYS A 711 -16.99 14.72 37.61
C LYS A 711 -15.99 15.86 37.70
N SER A 712 -14.70 15.58 37.73
CA SER A 712 -13.71 16.61 37.44
C SER A 712 -13.78 17.00 35.96
N PHE A 713 -13.29 18.20 35.64
CA PHE A 713 -13.21 18.65 34.24
C PHE A 713 -12.45 17.65 33.36
N SER A 714 -11.36 17.07 33.87
CA SER A 714 -10.57 16.05 33.16
C SER A 714 -11.38 14.78 32.88
N GLU A 715 -12.12 14.28 33.88
CA GLU A 715 -13.02 13.11 33.75
C GLU A 715 -14.15 13.37 32.74
N ALA A 716 -14.60 14.62 32.60
CA ALA A 716 -15.71 15.00 31.73
C ALA A 716 -15.29 15.46 30.33
N ARG A 717 -14.02 15.81 30.10
CA ARG A 717 -13.54 16.53 28.90
C ARG A 717 -14.01 15.96 27.57
N SER A 718 -13.90 14.65 27.37
CA SER A 718 -14.34 14.00 26.13
C SER A 718 -15.86 14.10 25.91
N SER A 719 -16.65 14.04 26.98
CA SER A 719 -18.10 14.21 26.90
C SER A 719 -18.49 15.67 26.73
N ILE A 720 -17.73 16.60 27.33
CA ILE A 720 -17.88 18.04 27.12
C ILE A 720 -17.70 18.37 25.64
N ILE A 721 -16.60 17.93 25.02
CA ILE A 721 -16.31 18.23 23.60
C ILE A 721 -17.44 17.72 22.70
N ARG A 722 -17.86 16.45 22.85
CA ARG A 722 -18.95 15.89 22.03
C ARG A 722 -20.28 16.63 22.21
N ASN A 723 -20.67 16.91 23.45
CA ASN A 723 -21.93 17.61 23.73
C ASN A 723 -21.88 19.06 23.24
N LEU A 724 -20.73 19.72 23.39
CA LEU A 724 -20.51 21.07 22.89
C LEU A 724 -20.56 21.13 21.36
N GLN A 725 -20.00 20.14 20.65
CA GLN A 725 -20.12 20.03 19.20
C GLN A 725 -21.58 19.91 18.77
N ALA A 726 -22.35 19.02 19.40
CA ALA A 726 -23.78 18.87 19.10
C ALA A 726 -24.58 20.17 19.37
N ASP A 727 -24.31 20.86 20.47
CA ASP A 727 -24.99 22.11 20.81
C ASP A 727 -24.59 23.25 19.87
N LEU A 728 -23.32 23.33 19.45
CA LEU A 728 -22.84 24.28 18.44
C LEU A 728 -23.49 24.00 17.09
N GLU A 729 -23.53 22.75 16.67
CA GLU A 729 -24.15 22.33 15.40
C GLU A 729 -25.64 22.69 15.36
N GLN A 730 -26.40 22.34 16.40
CA GLN A 730 -27.82 22.65 16.46
C GLN A 730 -28.09 24.15 16.41
N LYS A 731 -27.36 24.94 17.21
CA LYS A 731 -27.51 26.40 17.22
C LYS A 731 -27.15 27.02 15.88
N TRP A 732 -26.05 26.56 15.29
CA TRP A 732 -25.60 27.04 14.00
C TRP A 732 -26.61 26.69 12.89
N LEU A 733 -27.07 25.45 12.80
CA LEU A 733 -28.09 25.02 11.84
C LEU A 733 -29.39 25.80 11.98
N LEU A 734 -29.84 26.08 13.21
CA LEU A 734 -31.02 26.92 13.45
C LEU A 734 -30.84 28.32 12.87
N ASN A 735 -29.69 28.94 13.11
CA ASN A 735 -29.37 30.25 12.54
C ASN A 735 -29.32 30.20 11.01
N LEU A 736 -28.65 29.19 10.44
CA LEU A 736 -28.57 29.05 8.99
C LEU A 736 -29.93 28.84 8.34
N LYS A 737 -30.82 28.05 8.94
CA LYS A 737 -32.20 27.84 8.44
C LYS A 737 -33.05 29.12 8.49
N GLN A 738 -32.73 30.04 9.40
CA GLN A 738 -33.36 31.37 9.43
C GLN A 738 -32.78 32.29 8.35
N SER A 739 -31.47 32.23 8.11
CA SER A 739 -30.79 33.03 7.10
C SER A 739 -31.05 32.56 5.66
N PHE A 740 -31.27 31.26 5.44
CA PHE A 740 -31.51 30.66 4.14
C PHE A 740 -32.92 30.05 4.06
N PRO A 741 -33.89 30.77 3.46
CA PRO A 741 -35.24 30.25 3.27
C PRO A 741 -35.23 28.93 2.48
N ILE A 742 -35.95 27.93 2.97
CA ILE A 742 -36.07 26.61 2.32
C ILE A 742 -37.46 26.50 1.68
N ILE A 743 -37.51 26.28 0.37
CA ILE A 743 -38.73 25.98 -0.38
C ILE A 743 -38.64 24.55 -0.91
N ARG A 744 -39.70 23.76 -0.72
CA ARG A 744 -39.76 22.34 -1.08
C ARG A 744 -40.95 22.07 -1.97
N GLN A 745 -40.73 21.33 -3.05
CA GLN A 745 -41.81 20.79 -3.88
C GLN A 745 -42.19 19.40 -3.36
N GLU A 746 -43.08 19.35 -2.36
CA GLU A 746 -43.39 18.11 -1.61
C GLU A 746 -43.92 16.98 -2.51
N ASP A 747 -44.72 17.30 -3.54
CA ASP A 747 -45.26 16.30 -4.48
C ASP A 747 -44.14 15.63 -5.30
N GLU A 748 -43.16 16.42 -5.74
CA GLU A 748 -42.05 15.92 -6.56
C GLU A 748 -41.00 15.19 -5.71
N LEU A 749 -40.72 15.67 -4.49
CA LEU A 749 -39.90 14.94 -3.50
C LEU A 749 -40.50 13.59 -3.18
N THR A 750 -41.80 13.54 -2.91
CA THR A 750 -42.51 12.30 -2.59
C THR A 750 -42.43 11.32 -3.75
N LYS A 751 -42.58 11.79 -5.00
CA LYS A 751 -42.45 10.96 -6.20
C LYS A 751 -41.05 10.37 -6.38
N ILE A 752 -40.00 11.14 -6.14
CA ILE A 752 -38.60 10.68 -6.25
C ILE A 752 -38.23 9.72 -5.13
N MET A 753 -38.74 9.97 -3.92
CA MET A 753 -38.41 9.21 -2.71
C MET A 753 -39.32 8.00 -2.48
N GLN A 754 -40.28 7.70 -3.36
CA GLN A 754 -41.06 6.45 -3.31
C GLN A 754 -40.19 5.28 -3.76
#